data_AF-A0A1G7GZJ2-F1
#
_entry.id   AF-A0A1G7GZJ2-F1
#
_cell.length_a   1.000
_cell.length_b   1.000
_cell.length_c   1.000
_cell.angle_alpha   90.00
_cell.angle_beta   90.00
_cell.angle_gamma   90.00
#
_symmetry.space_group_name_H-M   'P 1'
#
loop_
_entity.id
_entity.type
_entity.pdbx_description
1 polymer ?
#
loop_
_entity_poly.entity_id
_entity_poly.type
_entity_poly.pdbx_seq_one_letter_code
_entity_poly.pdbx_strand_id
1 'polypeptide(L)'
;MKQNTMQIKKTYTLLLAVVMSLILSEKSFSQDLYDITTIQTIEIVFAQSNWDELLDIQMAGDNEYTEAESVTINGELFEQVGVKYKGNSSYDPNSNKNPFHIELDTYVDQDYQGYKDIKLANVYFDPSFVRETVSYNIAGQYMDAPQANYANVYVNGDLMGLYTNTEAITKRFVDNRFGSKINAFFSCSPPDGAGPGSNNFPNLQYLGTNSSSYDDAYEIKSDGTDDWNDLIELTNILNNDITNIESVLDVDRALWMLAFDNVLVNLDSYIGQFKQNYYLYETDSGVFNSIVWDLNMSFGTFGMTGDGPPLNSTAQKAQVSHLLHLNSTDFPLVSKLLAVPTYKKMYLAHYKTILTENITNSNYLTLANDYQAIIDVAVQADTNKFYSYAQFLGNITTDYNLGQNTASGLTNLMEARGTYLSGLSDFTAVQPSISNVLPSSTNPNVGDVVTFTSSVTNTNTDAVFLGYRTNQYAPFLKVQMYDDGAHNDGVAGDDVYGVDVTLTNDYTQYYVYAENNTIGSFSPARAQHEFYTLNAAYVPLEIGALVINELMADNDSTVADPDGEYDDWIELYNNSTETVSLDGLYLSDDATDLLKWEFPDGLSLAPDSYLIVWCDEDLDQDGLHADLKLSSGGESAILSYADGTIIEDITFGEQQTDMSYSRIPNGTGDFVIKEPTFEIDNETVLAIDSFDAELSLTYYPNPTTNLLNIENATNAITSVKVNSMVGQLLFNQDYDSTSLVQVDFSSFSNGTYFVIINEGTVLKIVKN
;
A
#
# COMPACT_ATOMS: atom_id res chain seq x y z
N MET A 1 7.85 3.35 70.18
CA MET A 1 7.11 2.96 68.95
C MET A 1 6.51 4.12 68.13
N LYS A 2 6.37 5.36 68.64
CA LYS A 2 5.81 6.48 67.84
C LYS A 2 6.82 7.37 67.10
N GLN A 3 8.12 7.27 67.39
CA GLN A 3 9.15 8.08 66.70
C GLN A 3 9.71 7.43 65.42
N ASN A 4 9.81 6.10 65.34
CA ASN A 4 10.28 5.42 64.13
C ASN A 4 9.29 5.51 62.95
N THR A 5 7.98 5.58 63.22
CA THR A 5 6.96 5.64 62.17
C THR A 5 6.91 6.99 61.45
N MET A 6 7.38 8.06 62.10
CA MET A 6 7.37 9.42 61.53
C MET A 6 8.62 9.71 60.70
N GLN A 7 9.75 9.06 61.01
CA GLN A 7 10.97 9.15 60.21
C GLN A 7 10.87 8.33 58.93
N ILE A 8 10.24 7.14 59.00
CA ILE A 8 9.99 6.29 57.83
C ILE A 8 9.04 6.98 56.83
N LYS A 9 7.96 7.63 57.29
CA LYS A 9 7.07 8.39 56.39
C LYS A 9 7.76 9.55 55.68
N LYS A 10 8.69 10.27 56.33
CA LYS A 10 9.43 11.36 55.68
C LYS A 10 10.43 10.86 54.61
N THR A 11 11.03 9.69 54.80
CA THR A 11 11.93 9.10 53.80
C THR A 11 11.16 8.57 52.58
N TYR A 12 9.97 7.98 52.77
CA TYR A 12 9.13 7.53 51.65
C TYR A 12 8.49 8.68 50.87
N THR A 13 8.10 9.79 51.51
CA THR A 13 7.55 10.95 50.77
C THR A 13 8.63 11.73 50.01
N LEU A 14 9.88 11.72 50.48
CA LEU A 14 11.00 12.35 49.76
C LEU A 14 11.52 11.45 48.62
N LEU A 15 11.48 10.11 48.78
CA LEU A 15 11.83 9.17 47.70
C LEU A 15 10.75 9.13 46.61
N LEU A 16 9.46 9.23 46.96
CA LEU A 16 8.38 9.32 45.97
C LEU A 16 8.45 10.65 45.19
N ALA A 17 8.80 11.76 45.84
CA ALA A 17 8.95 13.05 45.16
C ALA A 17 10.17 13.09 44.22
N VAL A 18 11.27 12.39 44.56
CA VAL A 18 12.48 12.32 43.72
C VAL A 18 12.34 11.33 42.57
N VAL A 19 11.58 10.23 42.74
CA VAL A 19 11.29 9.28 41.65
C VAL A 19 10.19 9.82 40.71
N MET A 20 9.23 10.61 41.22
CA MET A 20 8.22 11.28 40.39
C MET A 20 8.76 12.53 39.67
N SER A 21 9.93 13.06 40.08
CA SER A 21 10.67 14.09 39.34
C SER A 21 11.74 13.53 38.39
N LEU A 22 11.90 12.20 38.30
CA LEU A 22 12.83 11.53 37.38
C LEU A 22 12.12 10.69 36.30
N ILE A 23 10.79 10.77 36.20
CA ILE A 23 9.98 10.22 35.10
C ILE A 23 8.98 11.28 34.59
N LEU A 24 9.44 12.53 34.54
CA LEU A 24 9.03 13.44 33.49
C LEU A 24 10.24 13.55 32.58
N SER A 25 10.47 12.50 31.77
CA SER A 25 10.96 12.77 30.44
C SER A 25 9.87 13.65 29.82
N GLU A 26 10.06 14.96 29.85
CA GLU A 26 9.51 15.77 28.78
C GLU A 26 10.06 15.09 27.53
N LYS A 27 9.27 14.24 26.88
CA LYS A 27 9.40 14.08 25.46
C LYS A 27 9.17 15.50 24.97
N SER A 28 10.25 16.25 24.75
CA SER A 28 10.15 17.41 23.87
C SER A 28 9.54 16.83 22.61
N PHE A 29 8.28 17.14 22.36
CA PHE A 29 7.73 16.88 21.05
C PHE A 29 8.62 17.70 20.12
N SER A 30 9.49 17.02 19.38
CA SER A 30 10.27 17.65 18.34
C SER A 30 9.26 18.33 17.42
N GLN A 31 9.49 19.59 17.11
CA GLN A 31 8.63 20.38 16.23
C GLN A 31 8.62 19.69 14.86
N ASP A 32 7.44 19.29 14.39
CA ASP A 32 7.29 18.70 13.05
C ASP A 32 7.77 19.71 12.00
N LEU A 33 8.59 19.25 11.05
CA LEU A 33 9.26 20.09 10.05
C LEU A 33 8.26 20.91 9.24
N TYR A 34 7.05 20.38 9.00
CA TYR A 34 6.01 21.00 8.19
C TYR A 34 4.81 21.50 9.00
N ASP A 35 4.91 21.58 10.33
CA ASP A 35 3.87 22.21 11.16
C ASP A 35 3.70 23.68 10.77
N ILE A 36 2.57 23.98 10.14
CA ILE A 36 2.21 25.32 9.65
C ILE A 36 2.01 26.34 10.77
N THR A 37 1.77 25.89 12.01
CA THR A 37 1.55 26.78 13.17
C THR A 37 2.84 27.38 13.71
N THR A 38 3.98 26.99 13.16
CA THR A 38 5.31 27.37 13.60
C THR A 38 6.21 27.80 12.43
N ILE A 39 7.26 28.56 12.72
CA ILE A 39 8.29 28.93 11.73
C ILE A 39 9.55 28.17 12.09
N GLN A 40 10.07 27.41 11.12
CA GLN A 40 11.30 26.65 11.28
C GLN A 40 12.51 27.60 11.32
N THR A 41 13.57 27.22 12.03
CA THR A 41 14.85 27.93 12.00
C THR A 41 15.87 27.04 11.31
N ILE A 42 16.42 27.50 10.19
CA ILE A 42 17.42 26.78 9.41
C ILE A 42 18.68 27.63 9.32
N GLU A 43 19.79 27.11 9.83
CA GLU A 43 21.08 27.81 9.87
C GLU A 43 22.11 27.02 9.08
N ILE A 44 22.59 27.58 7.98
CA ILE A 44 23.59 26.98 7.09
C ILE A 44 24.95 27.61 7.40
N VAL A 45 25.98 26.79 7.60
CA VAL A 45 27.35 27.25 7.85
C VAL A 45 28.27 26.72 6.77
N PHE A 46 28.92 27.62 6.04
CA PHE A 46 29.95 27.31 5.07
C PHE A 46 31.33 27.72 5.58
N ALA A 47 32.34 26.88 5.33
CA ALA A 47 33.74 27.18 5.65
C ALA A 47 34.25 28.42 4.88
N GLN A 48 33.81 28.54 3.63
CA GLN A 48 34.29 29.54 2.69
C GLN A 48 33.46 30.82 2.82
N SER A 49 34.14 31.96 2.96
CA SER A 49 33.48 33.26 3.01
C SER A 49 32.85 33.68 1.67
N ASN A 50 33.23 33.05 0.56
CA ASN A 50 32.67 33.27 -0.77
C ASN A 50 31.66 32.18 -1.19
N TRP A 51 30.97 31.58 -0.22
CA TRP A 51 29.97 30.53 -0.45
C TRP A 51 28.95 30.89 -1.55
N ASP A 52 28.48 32.13 -1.58
CA ASP A 52 27.49 32.61 -2.55
C ASP A 52 28.00 32.51 -4.00
N GLU A 53 29.25 32.95 -4.23
CA GLU A 53 29.92 32.80 -5.53
C GLU A 53 30.11 31.33 -5.90
N LEU A 54 30.37 30.45 -4.93
CA LEU A 54 30.49 29.01 -5.19
C LEU A 54 29.15 28.42 -5.63
N LEU A 55 28.04 28.78 -4.96
CA LEU A 55 26.70 28.34 -5.33
C LEU A 55 26.30 28.87 -6.73
N ASP A 56 26.61 30.13 -7.04
CA ASP A 56 26.37 30.70 -8.37
C ASP A 56 27.16 29.98 -9.47
N ILE A 57 28.42 29.62 -9.19
CA ILE A 57 29.26 28.83 -10.11
C ILE A 57 28.62 27.46 -10.37
N GLN A 58 28.10 26.79 -9.34
CA GLN A 58 27.42 25.51 -9.52
C GLN A 58 26.14 25.67 -10.34
N MET A 59 25.31 26.67 -10.00
CA MET A 59 24.05 26.94 -10.70
C MET A 59 24.25 27.27 -12.19
N ALA A 60 25.38 27.89 -12.55
CA ALA A 60 25.76 28.15 -13.94
C ALA A 60 26.39 26.94 -14.66
N GLY A 61 26.78 25.90 -13.92
CA GLY A 61 27.32 24.64 -14.41
C GLY A 61 26.29 23.51 -14.35
N ASP A 62 26.70 22.37 -13.79
CA ASP A 62 25.87 21.15 -13.68
C ASP A 62 24.92 21.16 -12.47
N ASN A 63 24.88 22.28 -11.71
CA ASN A 63 24.07 22.46 -10.50
C ASN A 63 24.30 21.40 -9.41
N GLU A 64 25.58 21.06 -9.22
CA GLU A 64 26.06 20.15 -8.18
C GLU A 64 25.95 20.78 -6.78
N TYR A 65 25.87 19.94 -5.76
CA TYR A 65 25.84 20.40 -4.37
C TYR A 65 27.20 20.96 -3.94
N THR A 66 27.15 22.02 -3.14
CA THR A 66 28.30 22.56 -2.41
C THR A 66 28.21 22.14 -0.95
N GLU A 67 29.32 21.63 -0.42
CA GLU A 67 29.42 21.20 0.97
C GLU A 67 29.35 22.38 1.95
N ALA A 68 28.30 22.42 2.77
CA ALA A 68 28.24 23.21 3.99
C ALA A 68 28.91 22.44 5.14
N GLU A 69 29.67 23.14 5.99
CA GLU A 69 30.24 22.54 7.21
C GLU A 69 29.14 21.94 8.08
N SER A 70 28.02 22.66 8.20
CA SER A 70 26.82 22.16 8.87
C SER A 70 25.55 22.86 8.42
N VAL A 71 24.43 22.18 8.63
CA VAL A 71 23.09 22.76 8.66
C VAL A 71 22.46 22.46 10.01
N THR A 72 21.91 23.45 10.68
CA THR A 72 21.13 23.29 11.91
C THR A 72 19.65 23.54 11.63
N ILE A 73 18.78 22.59 11.99
CA ILE A 73 17.32 22.69 11.84
C ILE A 73 16.70 22.66 13.23
N ASN A 74 16.07 23.76 13.64
CA ASN A 74 15.45 23.91 14.98
C ASN A 74 16.38 23.52 16.15
N GLY A 75 17.69 23.72 15.98
CA GLY A 75 18.71 23.38 16.97
C GLY A 75 19.31 21.97 16.83
N GLU A 76 18.83 21.13 15.91
CA GLU A 76 19.43 19.84 15.57
C GLU A 76 20.48 20.02 14.47
N LEU A 77 21.70 19.54 14.73
CA LEU A 77 22.88 19.78 13.90
C LEU A 77 23.15 18.61 12.96
N PHE A 78 23.35 18.92 11.68
CA PHE A 78 23.76 18.00 10.62
C PHE A 78 25.11 18.47 10.07
N GLU A 79 26.09 17.57 10.01
CA GLU A 79 27.45 17.90 9.54
C GLU A 79 27.64 17.51 8.07
N GLN A 80 28.47 18.26 7.33
CA GLN A 80 28.80 17.97 5.92
C GLN A 80 27.55 17.77 5.04
N VAL A 81 26.82 18.86 4.83
CA VAL A 81 25.51 18.84 4.16
C VAL A 81 25.60 19.40 2.75
N GLY A 82 24.91 18.81 1.78
CA GLY A 82 24.83 19.34 0.43
C GLY A 82 23.87 20.53 0.36
N VAL A 83 24.34 21.66 -0.17
CA VAL A 83 23.52 22.85 -0.38
C VAL A 83 23.73 23.38 -1.80
N LYS A 84 22.63 23.67 -2.50
CA LYS A 84 22.65 24.35 -3.80
C LYS A 84 21.54 25.38 -3.95
N TYR A 85 21.69 26.25 -4.93
CA TYR A 85 20.56 27.04 -5.42
C TYR A 85 19.63 26.20 -6.29
N LYS A 86 18.35 26.60 -6.32
CA LYS A 86 17.32 25.94 -7.13
C LYS A 86 16.51 26.95 -7.94
N GLY A 87 15.60 26.44 -8.76
CA GLY A 87 14.62 27.26 -9.48
C GLY A 87 15.19 27.92 -10.72
N ASN A 88 14.32 28.15 -11.71
CA ASN A 88 14.68 28.78 -12.97
C ASN A 88 14.43 30.30 -12.91
N SER A 89 13.15 30.69 -12.84
CA SER A 89 12.75 32.10 -12.84
C SER A 89 12.92 32.80 -11.49
N SER A 90 13.00 32.04 -10.40
CA SER A 90 13.12 32.54 -9.03
C SER A 90 14.56 32.73 -8.55
N TYR A 91 15.55 32.23 -9.30
CA TYR A 91 16.98 32.45 -9.05
C TYR A 91 17.47 33.68 -9.82
N ASP A 92 18.31 34.49 -9.17
CA ASP A 92 19.06 35.59 -9.79
C ASP A 92 20.43 35.73 -9.07
N PRO A 93 21.57 35.61 -9.78
CA PRO A 93 22.90 35.75 -9.15
C PRO A 93 23.16 37.15 -8.58
N ASN A 94 22.30 38.13 -8.86
CA ASN A 94 22.39 39.47 -8.28
C ASN A 94 21.43 39.66 -7.09
N SER A 95 20.66 38.62 -6.73
CA SER A 95 19.73 38.63 -5.61
C SER A 95 20.40 38.13 -4.34
N ASN A 96 20.24 38.87 -3.25
CA ASN A 96 20.66 38.42 -1.92
C ASN A 96 19.69 37.39 -1.29
N LYS A 97 18.67 36.96 -2.04
CA LYS A 97 17.61 36.04 -1.57
C LYS A 97 17.29 34.99 -2.62
N ASN A 98 18.24 34.10 -2.87
CA ASN A 98 18.05 32.96 -3.76
C ASN A 98 17.39 31.77 -3.02
N PRO A 99 16.60 30.93 -3.71
CA PRO A 99 15.98 29.75 -3.13
C PRO A 99 16.99 28.60 -2.99
N PHE A 100 16.86 27.81 -1.93
CA PHE A 100 17.81 26.74 -1.58
C PHE A 100 17.20 25.35 -1.75
N HIS A 101 18.06 24.40 -2.09
CA HIS A 101 17.83 22.97 -1.92
C HIS A 101 18.95 22.44 -1.04
N ILE A 102 18.56 21.92 0.12
CA ILE A 102 19.45 21.28 1.10
C ILE A 102 19.18 19.78 1.05
N GLU A 103 20.24 18.99 0.94
CA GLU A 103 20.19 17.53 0.94
C GLU A 103 21.12 17.03 2.05
N LEU A 104 20.50 16.45 3.09
CA LEU A 104 21.19 16.05 4.31
C LEU A 104 22.10 14.83 4.10
N ASP A 105 21.82 14.00 3.09
CA ASP A 105 22.52 12.77 2.79
C ASP A 105 23.49 12.84 1.59
N THR A 106 23.81 14.03 1.08
CA THR A 106 24.77 14.19 -0.03
C THR A 106 26.16 13.65 0.32
N TYR A 107 26.67 13.94 1.52
CA TYR A 107 28.03 13.54 1.94
C TYR A 107 28.05 12.62 3.16
N VAL A 108 27.06 12.70 4.04
CA VAL A 108 26.88 11.84 5.22
C VAL A 108 25.41 11.46 5.30
N ASP A 109 25.10 10.17 5.33
CA ASP A 109 23.72 9.68 5.40
C ASP A 109 23.03 10.12 6.70
N GLN A 110 22.22 11.17 6.61
CA GLN A 110 21.52 11.82 7.70
C GLN A 110 20.07 12.10 7.28
N ASP A 111 19.15 12.13 8.24
CA ASP A 111 17.76 12.52 8.02
C ASP A 111 17.23 13.35 9.19
N TYR A 112 16.25 14.22 8.90
CA TYR A 112 15.49 14.93 9.92
C TYR A 112 14.02 14.51 9.82
N GLN A 113 13.55 13.73 10.79
CA GLN A 113 12.16 13.22 10.84
C GLN A 113 11.79 12.43 9.57
N GLY A 114 12.76 11.70 9.00
CA GLY A 114 12.66 10.98 7.74
C GLY A 114 12.85 11.85 6.49
N TYR A 115 12.95 13.18 6.59
CA TYR A 115 13.20 14.04 5.44
C TYR A 115 14.70 14.22 5.22
N LYS A 116 15.14 14.01 3.98
CA LYS A 116 16.54 14.23 3.55
C LYS A 116 16.68 15.47 2.68
N ASP A 117 15.68 15.72 1.85
CA ASP A 117 15.56 16.92 1.01
C ASP A 117 14.72 18.01 1.67
N ILE A 118 15.28 19.22 1.75
CA ILE A 118 14.59 20.42 2.22
C ILE A 118 14.61 21.46 1.10
N LYS A 119 13.43 21.82 0.60
CA LYS A 119 13.26 22.78 -0.49
C LYS A 119 12.70 24.09 0.04
N LEU A 120 13.48 25.16 -0.16
CA LEU A 120 13.19 26.49 0.37
C LEU A 120 12.93 27.46 -0.78
N ALA A 121 11.68 27.85 -0.98
CA ALA A 121 11.29 28.85 -1.97
C ALA A 121 11.42 30.27 -1.39
N ASN A 122 12.00 31.18 -2.19
CA ASN A 122 12.29 32.57 -1.78
C ASN A 122 11.07 33.50 -1.85
N VAL A 123 9.86 32.96 -2.06
CA VAL A 123 8.60 33.70 -2.17
C VAL A 123 8.56 34.62 -3.40
N TYR A 124 9.21 34.18 -4.48
CA TYR A 124 9.19 34.87 -5.76
C TYR A 124 7.76 34.96 -6.31
N PHE A 125 7.40 36.13 -6.87
CA PHE A 125 6.09 36.41 -7.47
C PHE A 125 4.87 36.39 -6.53
N ASP A 126 5.08 36.26 -5.21
CA ASP A 126 4.00 36.27 -4.22
C ASP A 126 4.15 37.44 -3.22
N PRO A 127 3.52 38.62 -3.49
CA PRO A 127 3.52 39.71 -2.53
C PRO A 127 2.83 39.40 -1.21
N SER A 128 1.98 38.37 -1.14
CA SER A 128 1.21 38.02 0.06
C SER A 128 1.92 37.08 1.02
N PHE A 129 2.96 36.37 0.53
CA PHE A 129 3.70 35.31 1.21
C PHE A 129 2.88 34.07 1.59
N VAL A 130 1.62 33.96 1.17
CA VAL A 130 0.71 32.88 1.62
C VAL A 130 0.12 32.07 0.49
N ARG A 131 0.36 32.40 -0.79
CA ARG A 131 -0.31 31.70 -1.91
C ARG A 131 0.04 30.23 -1.94
N GLU A 132 1.33 29.92 -1.84
CA GLU A 132 1.83 28.55 -1.90
C GLU A 132 1.33 27.70 -0.73
N THR A 133 1.44 28.19 0.51
CA THR A 133 1.00 27.47 1.71
C THR A 133 -0.51 27.32 1.80
N VAL A 134 -1.28 28.34 1.42
CA VAL A 134 -2.75 28.23 1.33
C VAL A 134 -3.14 27.23 0.25
N SER A 135 -2.49 27.26 -0.92
CA SER A 135 -2.79 26.34 -2.02
C SER A 135 -2.46 24.88 -1.67
N TYR A 136 -1.31 24.59 -1.04
CA TYR A 136 -1.02 23.23 -0.56
C TYR A 136 -1.98 22.77 0.54
N ASN A 137 -2.39 23.66 1.45
CA ASN A 137 -3.40 23.31 2.44
C ASN A 137 -4.76 22.96 1.80
N ILE A 138 -5.17 23.68 0.75
CA ILE A 138 -6.38 23.37 0.00
C ILE A 138 -6.22 22.07 -0.77
N ALA A 139 -5.10 21.86 -1.48
CA ALA A 139 -4.86 20.63 -2.25
C ALA A 139 -4.90 19.39 -1.36
N GLY A 140 -4.26 19.44 -0.18
CA GLY A 140 -4.22 18.36 0.80
C GLY A 140 -5.57 17.99 1.43
N GLN A 141 -6.66 18.70 1.12
CA GLN A 141 -8.02 18.32 1.50
C GLN A 141 -8.68 17.36 0.49
N TYR A 142 -8.09 17.18 -0.70
CA TYR A 142 -8.71 16.51 -1.83
C TYR A 142 -7.81 15.50 -2.53
N MET A 143 -6.49 15.62 -2.37
CA MET A 143 -5.51 14.75 -3.03
C MET A 143 -4.20 14.73 -2.24
N ASP A 144 -3.37 13.74 -2.53
CA ASP A 144 -1.99 13.70 -2.04
C ASP A 144 -1.21 14.91 -2.58
N ALA A 145 -0.70 15.73 -1.67
CA ALA A 145 0.04 16.94 -2.00
C ALA A 145 1.22 17.15 -1.03
N PRO A 146 2.25 17.89 -1.46
CA PRO A 146 3.30 18.37 -0.57
C PRO A 146 2.75 19.13 0.64
N GLN A 147 3.32 18.87 1.81
CA GLN A 147 3.16 19.75 2.97
C GLN A 147 3.96 21.05 2.77
N ALA A 148 3.52 22.14 3.39
CA ALA A 148 4.22 23.42 3.29
C ALA A 148 4.05 24.28 4.55
N ASN A 149 5.13 24.94 4.96
CA ASN A 149 5.16 25.97 6.00
C ASN A 149 6.24 27.01 5.72
N TYR A 150 6.89 27.55 6.75
CA TYR A 150 7.86 28.64 6.62
C TYR A 150 9.14 28.36 7.39
N ALA A 151 10.26 28.87 6.88
CA ALA A 151 11.55 28.84 7.54
C ALA A 151 12.24 30.22 7.53
N ASN A 152 12.76 30.65 8.68
CA ASN A 152 13.78 31.69 8.72
C ASN A 152 15.13 31.04 8.39
N VAL A 153 15.77 31.51 7.33
CA VAL A 153 17.03 30.93 6.82
C VAL A 153 18.18 31.87 7.15
N TYR A 154 19.22 31.32 7.77
CA TYR A 154 20.46 32.00 8.07
C TYR A 154 21.61 31.34 7.32
N VAL A 155 22.53 32.15 6.80
CA VAL A 155 23.79 31.64 6.23
C VAL A 155 24.94 32.34 6.94
N ASN A 156 25.85 31.58 7.55
CA ASN A 156 26.97 32.09 8.35
C ASN A 156 26.55 33.12 9.43
N GLY A 157 25.35 32.95 9.99
CA GLY A 157 24.77 33.80 11.03
C GLY A 157 24.00 35.02 10.50
N ASP A 158 24.04 35.31 9.20
CA ASP A 158 23.28 36.40 8.59
C ASP A 158 21.89 35.90 8.16
N LEU A 159 20.83 36.64 8.50
CA LEU A 159 19.46 36.31 8.08
C LEU A 159 19.29 36.55 6.58
N MET A 160 19.08 35.48 5.82
CA MET A 160 18.75 35.54 4.39
C MET A 160 17.30 35.97 4.19
N GLY A 161 16.40 35.57 5.08
CA GLY A 161 15.01 36.01 5.11
C GLY A 161 14.04 34.88 5.46
N LEU A 162 12.75 35.16 5.28
CA LEU A 162 11.70 34.16 5.42
C LEU A 162 11.44 33.46 4.08
N TYR A 163 11.46 32.14 4.09
CA TYR A 163 11.23 31.27 2.93
C TYR A 163 9.98 30.43 3.14
N THR A 164 9.31 30.05 2.05
CA THR A 164 8.38 28.92 2.11
C THR A 164 9.21 27.64 2.16
N ASN A 165 8.92 26.76 3.12
CA ASN A 165 9.49 25.42 3.19
C ASN A 165 8.45 24.43 2.67
N THR A 166 8.77 23.75 1.57
CA THR A 166 7.85 22.82 0.90
C THR A 166 8.42 21.42 0.87
N GLU A 167 7.55 20.44 1.10
CA GLU A 167 7.92 19.03 1.04
C GLU A 167 8.41 18.67 -0.36
N ALA A 168 9.59 18.06 -0.42
CA ALA A 168 10.13 17.59 -1.69
C ALA A 168 9.37 16.33 -2.14
N ILE A 169 8.92 16.33 -3.40
CA ILE A 169 8.38 15.14 -4.05
C ILE A 169 9.57 14.28 -4.48
N THR A 170 9.90 13.28 -3.65
CA THR A 170 11.04 12.36 -3.83
C THR A 170 10.56 10.92 -3.85
N LYS A 171 11.49 9.96 -4.02
CA LYS A 171 11.20 8.53 -3.84
C LYS A 171 10.53 8.23 -2.50
N ARG A 172 10.92 8.89 -1.40
CA ARG A 172 10.23 8.76 -0.12
C ARG A 172 8.79 9.29 -0.15
N PHE A 173 8.55 10.41 -0.84
CA PHE A 173 7.19 10.97 -0.93
C PHE A 173 6.23 9.96 -1.56
N VAL A 174 6.65 9.32 -2.66
CA VAL A 174 5.84 8.34 -3.37
C VAL A 174 5.74 7.03 -2.61
N ASP A 175 6.80 6.58 -1.93
CA ASP A 175 6.77 5.41 -1.04
C ASP A 175 5.69 5.57 0.03
N ASN A 176 5.71 6.71 0.73
CA ASN A 176 4.79 6.97 1.84
C ASN A 176 3.33 7.10 1.40
N ARG A 177 3.06 7.59 0.19
CA ARG A 177 1.69 7.95 -0.27
C ARG A 177 1.10 6.94 -1.25
N PHE A 178 1.94 6.21 -1.97
CA PHE A 178 1.57 5.29 -3.04
C PHE A 178 2.14 3.88 -2.86
N GLY A 179 2.83 3.61 -1.75
CA GLY A 179 3.23 2.27 -1.31
C GLY A 179 4.50 1.73 -1.96
N SER A 180 5.10 2.48 -2.88
CA SER A 180 6.26 2.05 -3.65
C SER A 180 7.07 3.27 -4.10
N LYS A 181 8.35 3.04 -4.42
CA LYS A 181 9.30 4.04 -4.91
C LYS A 181 10.12 3.59 -6.12
N ILE A 182 9.80 2.43 -6.67
CA ILE A 182 10.60 1.76 -7.71
C ILE A 182 10.00 1.92 -9.11
N ASN A 183 8.74 2.33 -9.21
CA ASN A 183 8.03 2.44 -10.49
C ASN A 183 8.33 3.76 -11.21
N ALA A 184 7.79 3.87 -12.43
CA ALA A 184 7.96 5.01 -13.31
C ALA A 184 7.56 6.33 -12.61
N PHE A 185 8.51 7.24 -12.50
CA PHE A 185 8.36 8.51 -11.80
C PHE A 185 8.91 9.66 -12.62
N PHE A 186 8.07 10.64 -12.94
CA PHE A 186 8.43 11.79 -13.79
C PHE A 186 8.10 13.11 -13.14
N SER A 187 9.03 14.05 -13.23
CA SER A 187 8.76 15.48 -13.08
C SER A 187 8.27 16.01 -14.42
N CYS A 188 7.08 16.60 -14.42
CA CYS A 188 6.45 17.19 -15.59
C CYS A 188 6.69 18.70 -15.61
N SER A 189 7.97 19.05 -15.72
CA SER A 189 8.46 20.40 -16.00
C SER A 189 9.68 20.27 -16.91
N PRO A 190 9.84 21.11 -17.97
CA PRO A 190 10.98 21.02 -18.86
C PRO A 190 12.32 21.10 -18.09
N PRO A 191 13.28 20.18 -18.29
CA PRO A 191 14.55 20.19 -17.57
C PRO A 191 15.36 21.49 -17.72
N ASP A 192 15.35 22.06 -18.93
CA ASP A 192 15.99 23.35 -19.24
C ASP A 192 15.19 24.57 -18.72
N GLY A 193 14.08 24.30 -18.02
CA GLY A 193 13.15 25.30 -17.51
C GLY A 193 12.17 25.82 -18.56
N ALA A 194 10.97 26.18 -18.10
CA ALA A 194 9.96 26.80 -18.95
C ALA A 194 10.15 28.32 -19.06
N GLY A 195 9.99 28.84 -20.27
CA GLY A 195 9.99 30.26 -20.57
C GLY A 195 9.41 30.58 -21.95
N PRO A 196 9.36 31.87 -22.35
CA PRO A 196 8.73 32.29 -23.61
C PRO A 196 9.33 31.68 -24.90
N GLY A 197 10.53 31.07 -24.82
CA GLY A 197 11.19 30.41 -25.93
C GLY A 197 11.07 28.88 -25.93
N SER A 198 10.47 28.28 -24.91
CA SER A 198 10.30 26.82 -24.79
C SER A 198 9.34 26.32 -25.88
N ASN A 199 9.64 25.16 -26.47
CA ASN A 199 8.81 24.54 -27.53
C ASN A 199 8.39 23.10 -27.20
N ASN A 200 8.99 22.51 -26.17
CA ASN A 200 8.68 21.18 -25.67
C ASN A 200 8.00 21.35 -24.32
N PHE A 201 6.84 20.74 -24.15
CA PHE A 201 6.01 20.88 -22.94
C PHE A 201 5.54 19.51 -22.49
N PRO A 202 5.47 19.25 -21.18
CA PRO A 202 4.93 18.00 -20.67
C PRO A 202 3.39 18.02 -20.68
N ASN A 203 2.81 18.18 -21.88
CA ASN A 203 1.38 18.32 -22.06
C ASN A 203 0.64 16.98 -22.25
N LEU A 204 1.34 15.86 -22.12
CA LEU A 204 0.85 14.50 -22.37
C LEU A 204 0.37 14.26 -23.81
N GLN A 205 0.97 14.95 -24.78
CA GLN A 205 0.79 14.62 -26.19
C GLN A 205 1.59 13.37 -26.56
N TYR A 206 0.98 12.48 -27.34
CA TYR A 206 1.70 11.33 -27.91
C TYR A 206 2.62 11.77 -29.06
N LEU A 207 3.92 11.55 -28.91
CA LEU A 207 4.98 11.94 -29.85
C LEU A 207 5.58 10.73 -30.61
N GLY A 208 4.97 9.54 -30.45
CA GLY A 208 5.47 8.27 -30.96
C GLY A 208 6.19 7.45 -29.89
N THR A 209 6.80 6.35 -30.30
CA THR A 209 7.42 5.35 -29.41
C THR A 209 8.89 5.60 -29.08
N ASN A 210 9.44 6.74 -29.50
CA ASN A 210 10.85 7.06 -29.25
C ASN A 210 10.93 7.91 -27.99
N SER A 211 11.54 7.39 -26.92
CA SER A 211 11.68 8.08 -25.63
C SER A 211 12.38 9.43 -25.77
N SER A 212 13.37 9.54 -26.68
CA SER A 212 14.10 10.78 -26.89
C SER A 212 13.23 11.95 -27.41
N SER A 213 11.99 11.69 -27.82
CA SER A 213 11.03 12.74 -28.18
C SER A 213 10.44 13.44 -26.96
N TYR A 214 10.63 12.89 -25.76
CA TYR A 214 10.03 13.35 -24.51
C TYR A 214 11.05 13.97 -23.54
N ASP A 215 12.35 13.66 -23.69
CA ASP A 215 13.44 14.13 -22.80
C ASP A 215 13.46 15.65 -22.57
N ASP A 216 13.13 16.46 -23.59
CA ASP A 216 13.14 17.93 -23.46
C ASP A 216 11.93 18.47 -22.66
N ALA A 217 10.92 17.64 -22.40
CA ALA A 217 9.67 18.02 -21.74
C ALA A 217 9.51 17.43 -20.33
N TYR A 218 10.08 16.25 -20.09
CA TYR A 218 9.95 15.49 -18.84
C TYR A 218 11.32 15.16 -18.28
N GLU A 219 11.43 15.16 -16.96
CA GLU A 219 12.60 14.67 -16.25
C GLU A 219 12.25 13.38 -15.51
N ILE A 220 12.90 12.27 -15.86
CA ILE A 220 12.75 11.00 -15.14
C ILE A 220 13.40 11.10 -13.74
N LYS A 221 12.74 10.54 -12.74
CA LYS A 221 13.13 10.56 -11.32
C LYS A 221 13.31 9.15 -10.73
N SER A 222 12.82 8.14 -11.42
CA SER A 222 13.01 6.72 -11.14
C SER A 222 14.29 6.19 -11.83
N ASP A 223 14.71 4.98 -11.46
CA ASP A 223 15.94 4.35 -11.97
C ASP A 223 15.66 3.19 -12.96
N GLY A 224 14.39 2.92 -13.27
CA GLY A 224 14.00 1.79 -14.09
C GLY A 224 14.35 2.00 -15.56
N THR A 225 14.74 0.91 -16.23
CA THR A 225 15.23 0.96 -17.62
C THR A 225 14.11 1.14 -18.64
N ASP A 226 12.89 0.79 -18.27
CA ASP A 226 11.73 0.76 -19.17
C ASP A 226 10.67 1.81 -18.84
N ASP A 227 10.85 2.64 -17.80
CA ASP A 227 9.88 3.62 -17.30
C ASP A 227 9.38 4.61 -18.36
N TRP A 228 10.22 4.92 -19.37
CA TRP A 228 9.82 5.74 -20.50
C TRP A 228 8.70 5.10 -21.33
N ASN A 229 8.66 3.77 -21.41
CA ASN A 229 7.60 3.04 -22.11
C ASN A 229 6.25 3.27 -21.43
N ASP A 230 6.20 3.33 -20.10
CA ASP A 230 4.97 3.53 -19.33
C ASP A 230 4.41 4.94 -19.56
N LEU A 231 5.27 5.97 -19.55
CA LEU A 231 4.86 7.33 -19.94
C LEU A 231 4.37 7.39 -21.39
N ILE A 232 5.07 6.72 -22.30
CA ILE A 232 4.67 6.64 -23.72
C ILE A 232 3.32 5.95 -23.86
N GLU A 233 3.07 4.88 -23.11
CA GLU A 233 1.80 4.16 -23.10
C GLU A 233 0.68 5.05 -22.59
N LEU A 234 0.87 5.74 -21.46
CA LEU A 234 -0.07 6.73 -20.93
C LEU A 234 -0.43 7.76 -21.99
N THR A 235 0.56 8.39 -22.63
CA THR A 235 0.28 9.40 -23.66
C THR A 235 -0.41 8.80 -24.87
N ASN A 236 -0.07 7.57 -25.28
CA ASN A 236 -0.72 6.90 -26.40
C ASN A 236 -2.21 6.61 -26.09
N ILE A 237 -2.51 5.98 -24.95
CA ILE A 237 -3.87 5.64 -24.54
C ILE A 237 -4.71 6.91 -24.37
N LEU A 238 -4.20 7.94 -23.68
CA LEU A 238 -4.90 9.22 -23.54
C LEU A 238 -5.29 9.84 -24.89
N ASN A 239 -4.37 9.82 -25.86
CA ASN A 239 -4.59 10.49 -27.14
C ASN A 239 -5.41 9.65 -28.13
N ASN A 240 -5.25 8.32 -28.10
CA ASN A 240 -5.72 7.42 -29.15
C ASN A 240 -6.74 6.35 -28.68
N ASP A 241 -6.82 6.05 -27.38
CA ASP A 241 -7.68 5.00 -26.80
C ASP A 241 -8.27 5.41 -25.45
N ILE A 242 -9.04 6.51 -25.47
CA ILE A 242 -9.65 7.09 -24.26
C ILE A 242 -10.59 6.12 -23.51
N THR A 243 -11.04 5.04 -24.16
CA THR A 243 -11.88 4.02 -23.54
C THR A 243 -11.13 3.13 -22.54
N ASN A 244 -9.80 3.06 -22.65
CA ASN A 244 -8.94 2.27 -21.76
C ASN A 244 -8.10 3.16 -20.83
N ILE A 245 -8.40 4.46 -20.71
CA ILE A 245 -7.57 5.38 -19.92
C ILE A 245 -7.40 4.99 -18.45
N GLU A 246 -8.43 4.40 -17.83
CA GLU A 246 -8.37 3.95 -16.43
C GLU A 246 -7.41 2.76 -16.20
N SER A 247 -6.90 2.12 -17.27
CA SER A 247 -5.87 1.08 -17.12
C SER A 247 -4.46 1.63 -16.92
N VAL A 248 -4.25 2.93 -17.13
CA VAL A 248 -2.92 3.58 -17.01
C VAL A 248 -2.95 4.91 -16.28
N LEU A 249 -4.12 5.43 -15.92
CA LEU A 249 -4.27 6.70 -15.21
C LEU A 249 -5.38 6.60 -14.18
N ASP A 250 -5.11 7.03 -12.95
CA ASP A 250 -6.18 7.36 -12.01
C ASP A 250 -6.87 8.66 -12.47
N VAL A 251 -7.95 8.49 -13.23
CA VAL A 251 -8.69 9.59 -13.84
C VAL A 251 -9.23 10.55 -12.79
N ASP A 252 -9.79 10.06 -11.69
CA ASP A 252 -10.43 10.90 -10.68
C ASP A 252 -9.38 11.81 -10.00
N ARG A 253 -8.19 11.29 -9.67
CA ARG A 253 -7.06 12.10 -9.17
C ARG A 253 -6.61 13.17 -10.17
N ALA A 254 -6.53 12.83 -11.46
CA ALA A 254 -6.27 13.82 -12.51
C ALA A 254 -7.37 14.89 -12.59
N LEU A 255 -8.65 14.51 -12.44
CA LEU A 255 -9.76 15.46 -12.43
C LEU A 255 -9.75 16.38 -11.20
N TRP A 256 -9.35 15.90 -10.03
CA TRP A 256 -9.12 16.72 -8.83
C TRP A 256 -8.05 17.78 -9.06
N MET A 257 -6.89 17.39 -9.63
CA MET A 257 -5.82 18.33 -9.99
C MET A 257 -6.33 19.42 -10.95
N LEU A 258 -6.99 19.02 -12.05
CA LEU A 258 -7.51 19.96 -13.04
C LEU A 258 -8.56 20.92 -12.46
N ALA A 259 -9.43 20.42 -11.58
CA ALA A 259 -10.44 21.23 -10.92
C ALA A 259 -9.79 22.24 -9.95
N PHE A 260 -8.83 21.77 -9.15
CA PHE A 260 -8.07 22.59 -8.21
C PHE A 260 -7.37 23.76 -8.89
N ASP A 261 -6.60 23.47 -9.94
CA ASP A 261 -5.85 24.50 -10.66
C ASP A 261 -6.79 25.55 -11.27
N ASN A 262 -7.93 25.12 -11.82
CA ASN A 262 -8.87 26.03 -12.45
C ASN A 262 -9.66 26.88 -11.43
N VAL A 263 -10.07 26.30 -10.29
CA VAL A 263 -10.76 27.03 -9.22
C VAL A 263 -9.87 28.15 -8.70
N LEU A 264 -8.60 27.84 -8.40
CA LEU A 264 -7.63 28.78 -7.86
C LEU A 264 -7.00 29.70 -8.90
N VAL A 265 -7.31 29.53 -10.19
CA VAL A 265 -6.66 30.26 -11.29
C VAL A 265 -5.14 30.08 -11.22
N ASN A 266 -4.70 28.85 -10.95
CA ASN A 266 -3.32 28.43 -11.02
C ASN A 266 -2.97 28.15 -12.49
N LEU A 267 -2.51 29.18 -13.20
CA LEU A 267 -2.18 29.08 -14.62
C LEU A 267 -0.69 28.78 -14.86
N ASP A 268 0.13 28.69 -13.82
CA ASP A 268 1.50 28.18 -13.94
C ASP A 268 1.51 26.69 -13.57
N SER A 269 0.65 25.94 -14.26
CA SER A 269 0.40 24.51 -14.04
C SER A 269 0.09 23.81 -15.37
N TYR A 270 -0.45 22.58 -15.33
CA TYR A 270 -0.90 21.87 -16.52
C TYR A 270 -1.86 22.69 -17.39
N ILE A 271 -2.78 23.45 -16.78
CA ILE A 271 -3.79 24.26 -17.51
C ILE A 271 -3.23 25.62 -18.01
N GLY A 272 -1.92 25.78 -17.98
CA GLY A 272 -1.19 26.99 -18.29
C GLY A 272 -0.49 27.01 -19.64
N GLN A 273 0.19 28.11 -19.92
CA GLN A 273 1.05 28.25 -21.11
C GLN A 273 2.05 27.11 -21.29
N PHE A 274 2.69 26.70 -20.19
CA PHE A 274 3.82 25.78 -20.20
C PHE A 274 3.43 24.33 -19.89
N LYS A 275 2.18 24.07 -19.48
CA LYS A 275 1.65 22.76 -19.12
C LYS A 275 2.55 22.01 -18.13
N GLN A 276 3.05 22.71 -17.11
CA GLN A 276 4.12 22.23 -16.24
C GLN A 276 3.66 22.11 -14.78
N ASN A 277 4.61 21.94 -13.87
CA ASN A 277 4.42 22.03 -12.42
C ASN A 277 3.48 20.95 -11.83
N TYR A 278 3.67 19.72 -12.32
CA TYR A 278 3.10 18.53 -11.73
C TYR A 278 4.10 17.37 -11.85
N TYR A 279 3.82 16.27 -11.16
CA TYR A 279 4.54 15.02 -11.28
C TYR A 279 3.58 13.91 -11.67
N LEU A 280 4.13 12.84 -12.25
CA LEU A 280 3.44 11.59 -12.52
C LEU A 280 4.20 10.46 -11.82
N TYR A 281 3.48 9.66 -11.02
CA TYR A 281 4.01 8.46 -10.39
C TYR A 281 3.11 7.26 -10.68
N GLU A 282 3.69 6.18 -11.19
CA GLU A 282 2.99 4.91 -11.43
C GLU A 282 2.94 4.06 -10.15
N THR A 283 1.74 3.59 -9.79
CA THR A 283 1.58 2.64 -8.67
C THR A 283 1.88 1.21 -9.09
N ASP A 284 2.02 0.29 -8.13
CA ASP A 284 2.21 -1.14 -8.42
C ASP A 284 1.03 -1.77 -9.20
N SER A 285 -0.10 -1.05 -9.28
CA SER A 285 -1.24 -1.42 -10.13
C SER A 285 -1.09 -0.98 -11.60
N GLY A 286 0.04 -0.39 -12.01
CA GLY A 286 0.29 0.08 -13.37
C GLY A 286 -0.47 1.35 -13.76
N VAL A 287 -0.95 2.12 -12.77
CA VAL A 287 -1.70 3.36 -13.01
C VAL A 287 -0.96 4.60 -12.49
N PHE A 288 -0.88 5.63 -13.34
CA PHE A 288 -0.28 6.91 -13.00
C PHE A 288 -1.17 7.76 -12.11
N ASN A 289 -0.54 8.44 -11.16
CA ASN A 289 -1.12 9.43 -10.27
C ASN A 289 -0.48 10.80 -10.51
N SER A 290 -1.30 11.84 -10.56
CA SER A 290 -0.83 13.22 -10.71
C SER A 290 -0.62 13.89 -9.36
N ILE A 291 0.49 14.60 -9.20
CA ILE A 291 0.83 15.34 -7.97
C ILE A 291 1.10 16.80 -8.32
N VAL A 292 0.40 17.73 -7.68
CA VAL A 292 0.60 19.18 -7.89
C VAL A 292 1.92 19.67 -7.29
N TRP A 293 2.55 20.65 -7.94
CA TRP A 293 3.79 21.25 -7.47
C TRP A 293 3.88 22.75 -7.82
N ASP A 294 4.80 23.47 -7.18
CA ASP A 294 5.15 24.89 -7.42
C ASP A 294 3.93 25.85 -7.46
N LEU A 295 3.26 25.98 -6.32
CA LEU A 295 1.97 26.67 -6.21
C LEU A 295 2.09 28.16 -5.85
N ASN A 296 3.30 28.74 -5.89
CA ASN A 296 3.52 30.16 -5.57
C ASN A 296 2.77 31.11 -6.50
N MET A 297 2.55 30.70 -7.76
CA MET A 297 1.85 31.52 -8.75
C MET A 297 0.33 31.28 -8.86
N SER A 298 -0.24 30.50 -7.93
CA SER A 298 -1.69 30.32 -7.74
C SER A 298 -2.43 31.62 -7.40
N PHE A 299 -3.76 31.60 -7.28
CA PHE A 299 -4.57 32.80 -7.06
C PHE A 299 -4.32 33.89 -8.10
N GLY A 300 -4.16 33.47 -9.35
CA GLY A 300 -4.07 34.35 -10.50
C GLY A 300 -2.91 35.33 -10.44
N THR A 301 -1.73 34.98 -9.92
CA THR A 301 -0.52 35.79 -10.12
C THR A 301 0.00 35.64 -11.56
N PHE A 302 0.01 34.42 -12.09
CA PHE A 302 0.32 34.16 -13.50
C PHE A 302 -0.94 34.28 -14.38
N GLY A 303 -0.80 34.89 -15.56
CA GLY A 303 -1.93 35.23 -16.44
C GLY A 303 -1.98 34.51 -17.78
N MET A 304 -1.07 33.58 -18.07
CA MET A 304 -0.97 32.96 -19.39
C MET A 304 -1.72 31.63 -19.45
N THR A 305 -2.81 31.59 -20.22
CA THR A 305 -3.62 30.38 -20.41
C THR A 305 -3.03 29.39 -21.40
N GLY A 306 -2.02 29.74 -22.20
CA GLY A 306 -1.57 28.89 -23.32
C GLY A 306 -2.43 28.99 -24.58
N ASP A 307 -3.70 29.35 -24.43
CA ASP A 307 -4.62 29.64 -25.52
C ASP A 307 -5.10 31.11 -25.46
N GLY A 308 -4.72 31.90 -26.47
CA GLY A 308 -5.17 33.28 -26.62
C GLY A 308 -4.28 34.31 -25.90
N PRO A 309 -4.77 35.56 -25.74
CA PRO A 309 -3.98 36.64 -25.15
C PRO A 309 -3.84 36.49 -23.63
N PRO A 310 -2.75 37.02 -23.03
CA PRO A 310 -2.56 37.00 -21.58
C PRO A 310 -3.69 37.70 -20.82
N LEU A 311 -4.05 37.16 -19.65
CA LEU A 311 -5.01 37.74 -18.71
C LEU A 311 -4.29 38.76 -17.81
N ASN A 312 -4.40 40.03 -18.16
CA ASN A 312 -3.61 41.10 -17.53
C ASN A 312 -4.29 41.75 -16.31
N SER A 313 -5.52 41.39 -15.98
CA SER A 313 -6.30 41.98 -14.88
C SER A 313 -7.04 40.95 -14.05
N THR A 314 -7.27 41.27 -12.78
CA THR A 314 -8.07 40.46 -11.84
C THR A 314 -9.48 40.16 -12.36
N ALA A 315 -10.10 41.12 -13.06
CA ALA A 315 -11.42 40.93 -13.67
C ALA A 315 -11.41 39.86 -14.77
N GLN A 316 -10.36 39.81 -15.61
CA GLN A 316 -10.21 38.77 -16.62
C GLN A 316 -9.94 37.40 -15.99
N LYS A 317 -9.06 37.36 -14.98
CA LYS A 317 -8.70 36.15 -14.23
C LYS A 317 -9.90 35.54 -13.49
N ALA A 318 -10.77 36.37 -12.90
CA ALA A 318 -12.00 35.93 -12.25
C ALA A 318 -13.00 35.24 -13.22
N GLN A 319 -12.92 35.56 -14.52
CA GLN A 319 -13.81 35.05 -15.56
C GLN A 319 -13.19 33.94 -16.42
N VAL A 320 -12.08 33.33 -15.97
CA VAL A 320 -11.54 32.14 -16.64
C VAL A 320 -12.61 31.06 -16.71
N SER A 321 -12.82 30.48 -17.89
CA SER A 321 -13.80 29.42 -18.07
C SER A 321 -13.46 28.23 -17.16
N HIS A 322 -14.45 27.67 -16.47
CA HIS A 322 -14.30 26.39 -15.77
C HIS A 322 -14.10 25.21 -16.74
N LEU A 323 -14.30 25.43 -18.04
CA LEU A 323 -14.03 24.47 -19.12
C LEU A 323 -12.89 24.94 -20.03
N LEU A 324 -11.92 25.67 -19.46
CA LEU A 324 -10.70 26.08 -20.18
C LEU A 324 -10.06 24.83 -20.84
N HIS A 325 -9.63 24.96 -22.10
CA HIS A 325 -9.04 23.88 -22.92
C HIS A 325 -9.94 22.69 -23.33
N LEU A 326 -11.25 22.71 -23.07
CA LEU A 326 -12.15 21.60 -23.43
C LEU A 326 -12.04 21.13 -24.89
N ASN A 327 -11.70 22.03 -25.81
CA ASN A 327 -11.58 21.72 -27.25
C ASN A 327 -10.15 21.92 -27.78
N SER A 328 -9.15 22.02 -26.91
CA SER A 328 -7.76 22.28 -27.30
C SER A 328 -6.99 20.96 -27.48
N THR A 329 -6.35 20.81 -28.64
CA THR A 329 -5.49 19.65 -28.92
C THR A 329 -4.17 19.72 -28.15
N ASP A 330 -3.79 20.90 -27.68
CA ASP A 330 -2.51 21.13 -26.98
C ASP A 330 -2.58 20.74 -25.50
N PHE A 331 -3.78 20.39 -25.02
CA PHE A 331 -4.09 19.98 -23.64
C PHE A 331 -4.92 18.68 -23.66
N PRO A 332 -4.35 17.56 -24.14
CA PRO A 332 -5.07 16.30 -24.28
C PRO A 332 -5.67 15.79 -22.97
N LEU A 333 -5.03 15.99 -21.81
CA LEU A 333 -5.59 15.54 -20.52
C LEU A 333 -6.96 16.18 -20.27
N VAL A 334 -7.09 17.48 -20.51
CA VAL A 334 -8.37 18.19 -20.36
C VAL A 334 -9.34 17.81 -21.47
N SER A 335 -8.92 17.94 -22.74
CA SER A 335 -9.86 17.80 -23.87
C SER A 335 -10.36 16.38 -24.08
N LYS A 336 -9.54 15.36 -23.77
CA LYS A 336 -9.91 13.95 -23.91
C LYS A 336 -10.75 13.48 -22.73
N LEU A 337 -10.35 13.77 -21.48
CA LEU A 337 -11.12 13.36 -20.30
C LEU A 337 -12.49 14.07 -20.28
N LEU A 338 -12.54 15.39 -20.48
CA LEU A 338 -13.82 16.12 -20.42
C LEU A 338 -14.71 15.92 -21.65
N ALA A 339 -14.22 15.23 -22.70
CA ALA A 339 -15.07 14.74 -23.78
C ALA A 339 -15.89 13.51 -23.37
N VAL A 340 -15.46 12.75 -22.35
CA VAL A 340 -16.25 11.67 -21.75
C VAL A 340 -17.29 12.29 -20.81
N PRO A 341 -18.60 12.08 -21.07
CA PRO A 341 -19.67 12.76 -20.31
C PRO A 341 -19.61 12.54 -18.79
N THR A 342 -19.30 11.31 -18.36
CA THR A 342 -19.17 10.95 -16.95
C THR A 342 -18.01 11.71 -16.29
N TYR A 343 -16.81 11.66 -16.86
CA TYR A 343 -15.64 12.37 -16.34
C TYR A 343 -15.85 13.89 -16.28
N LYS A 344 -16.56 14.47 -17.27
CA LYS A 344 -16.94 15.89 -17.19
C LYS A 344 -17.84 16.19 -15.99
N LYS A 345 -18.80 15.32 -15.66
CA LYS A 345 -19.69 15.50 -14.51
C LYS A 345 -18.96 15.30 -13.17
N MET A 346 -18.00 14.36 -13.13
CA MET A 346 -17.10 14.15 -11.99
C MET A 346 -16.23 15.40 -11.75
N TYR A 347 -15.58 15.91 -12.80
CA TYR A 347 -14.83 17.16 -12.77
C TYR A 347 -15.67 18.32 -12.22
N LEU A 348 -16.91 18.49 -12.70
CA LEU A 348 -17.81 19.54 -12.20
C LEU A 348 -18.19 19.34 -10.73
N ALA A 349 -18.31 18.10 -10.26
CA ALA A 349 -18.58 17.78 -8.86
C ALA A 349 -17.37 18.10 -7.96
N HIS A 350 -16.16 17.71 -8.36
CA HIS A 350 -14.91 18.07 -7.67
C HIS A 350 -14.75 19.59 -7.61
N TYR A 351 -14.92 20.26 -8.75
CA TYR A 351 -14.87 21.72 -8.87
C TYR A 351 -15.85 22.41 -7.92
N LYS A 352 -17.11 21.94 -7.89
CA LYS A 352 -18.13 22.50 -7.01
C LYS A 352 -17.80 22.29 -5.53
N THR A 353 -17.16 21.17 -5.18
CA THR A 353 -16.70 20.87 -3.82
C THR A 353 -15.64 21.88 -3.39
N ILE A 354 -14.55 22.05 -4.17
CA ILE A 354 -13.49 23.04 -3.87
C ILE A 354 -14.07 24.46 -3.82
N LEU A 355 -14.93 24.82 -4.78
CA LEU A 355 -15.58 26.13 -4.81
C LEU A 355 -16.42 26.38 -3.55
N THR A 356 -17.16 25.37 -3.09
CA THR A 356 -18.04 25.51 -1.92
C THR A 356 -17.23 25.61 -0.63
N GLU A 357 -16.31 24.66 -0.44
CA GLU A 357 -15.56 24.46 0.81
C GLU A 357 -14.36 25.38 0.97
N ASN A 358 -13.89 26.01 -0.09
CA ASN A 358 -12.76 26.92 0.00
C ASN A 358 -13.08 28.35 -0.40
N ILE A 359 -13.83 28.56 -1.48
CA ILE A 359 -14.04 29.91 -2.03
C ILE A 359 -15.29 30.57 -1.45
N THR A 360 -16.48 29.97 -1.61
CA THR A 360 -17.74 30.61 -1.22
C THR A 360 -17.95 30.66 0.29
N ASN A 361 -17.34 29.74 1.05
CA ASN A 361 -17.31 29.79 2.51
C ASN A 361 -16.15 30.65 3.07
N SER A 362 -15.30 31.21 2.19
CA SER A 362 -14.14 32.04 2.56
C SER A 362 -13.06 31.33 3.40
N ASN A 363 -12.92 30.01 3.31
CA ASN A 363 -11.85 29.30 4.00
C ASN A 363 -10.46 29.73 3.51
N TYR A 364 -10.27 29.96 2.19
CA TYR A 364 -9.00 30.48 1.64
C TYR A 364 -8.54 31.77 2.35
N LEU A 365 -9.50 32.64 2.69
CA LEU A 365 -9.24 33.94 3.32
C LEU A 365 -8.93 33.76 4.80
N THR A 366 -9.58 32.81 5.48
CA THR A 366 -9.28 32.48 6.87
C THR A 366 -7.83 31.99 6.99
N LEU A 367 -7.46 30.99 6.18
CA LEU A 367 -6.10 30.47 6.10
C LEU A 367 -5.08 31.57 5.78
N ALA A 368 -5.35 32.39 4.77
CA ALA A 368 -4.44 33.47 4.38
C ALA A 368 -4.17 34.47 5.52
N ASN A 369 -5.21 34.87 6.26
CA ASN A 369 -5.05 35.78 7.40
C ASN A 369 -4.32 35.12 8.57
N ASP A 370 -4.63 33.85 8.86
CA ASP A 370 -3.97 33.11 9.94
C ASP A 370 -2.47 32.93 9.64
N TYR A 371 -2.13 32.58 8.40
CA TYR A 371 -0.73 32.42 7.98
C TYR A 371 0.01 33.75 7.96
N GLN A 372 -0.62 34.84 7.49
CA GLN A 372 -0.02 36.18 7.61
C GLN A 372 0.26 36.55 9.07
N ALA A 373 -0.65 36.22 9.99
CA ALA A 373 -0.44 36.51 11.42
C ALA A 373 0.73 35.70 12.00
N ILE A 374 0.91 34.45 11.59
CA ILE A 374 2.03 33.60 11.99
C ILE A 374 3.36 34.21 11.52
N ILE A 375 3.43 34.67 10.26
CA ILE A 375 4.67 35.14 9.65
C ILE A 375 4.95 36.64 9.76
N ASP A 376 4.02 37.43 10.31
CA ASP A 376 4.06 38.91 10.30
C ASP A 376 5.42 39.47 10.79
N VAL A 377 5.88 39.00 11.95
CA VAL A 377 7.13 39.44 12.56
C VAL A 377 8.34 39.05 11.72
N ALA A 378 8.33 37.84 11.15
CA ALA A 378 9.42 37.33 10.32
C ALA A 378 9.52 38.10 8.99
N VAL A 379 8.39 38.38 8.32
CA VAL A 379 8.35 39.21 7.11
C VAL A 379 8.82 40.64 7.41
N GLN A 380 8.47 41.20 8.57
CA GLN A 380 8.96 42.52 8.97
C GLN A 380 10.49 42.52 9.16
N ALA A 381 11.04 41.48 9.76
CA ALA A 381 12.47 41.32 10.03
C ALA A 381 13.30 41.03 8.76
N ASP A 382 12.73 40.37 7.76
CA ASP A 382 13.41 40.03 6.50
C ASP A 382 13.83 41.29 5.73
N THR A 383 15.13 41.59 5.65
CA THR A 383 15.65 42.75 4.92
C THR A 383 15.85 42.51 3.42
N ASN A 384 15.77 41.26 2.95
CA ASN A 384 16.01 40.86 1.56
C ASN A 384 14.72 40.53 0.79
N LYS A 385 13.54 40.66 1.42
CA LYS A 385 12.23 40.45 0.79
C LYS A 385 12.04 41.28 -0.49
N PHE A 386 11.45 40.64 -1.50
CA PHE A 386 11.13 41.28 -2.79
C PHE A 386 10.04 42.34 -2.71
N TYR A 387 9.15 42.22 -1.73
CA TYR A 387 7.96 43.06 -1.59
C TYR A 387 7.99 43.83 -0.27
N SER A 388 7.47 45.05 -0.29
CA SER A 388 7.38 45.87 0.93
C SER A 388 6.42 45.23 1.93
N TYR A 389 6.64 45.50 3.22
CA TYR A 389 5.73 45.05 4.28
C TYR A 389 4.28 45.56 4.08
N ALA A 390 4.12 46.73 3.45
CA ALA A 390 2.80 47.24 3.08
C ALA A 390 2.13 46.42 1.96
N GLN A 391 2.90 45.88 1.01
CA GLN A 391 2.38 44.98 -0.03
C GLN A 391 2.02 43.61 0.54
N PHE A 392 2.82 43.10 1.48
CA PHE A 392 2.49 41.91 2.27
C PHE A 392 1.11 42.00 2.90
N LEU A 393 0.87 43.00 3.76
CA LEU A 393 -0.43 43.19 4.39
C LEU A 393 -1.54 43.50 3.37
N GLY A 394 -1.20 44.25 2.31
CA GLY A 394 -2.17 44.74 1.35
C GLY A 394 -2.67 43.69 0.36
N ASN A 395 -1.85 42.70 -0.02
CA ASN A 395 -2.17 41.80 -1.14
C ASN A 395 -3.23 40.74 -0.82
N ILE A 396 -3.78 40.76 0.40
CA ILE A 396 -5.04 40.10 0.71
C ILE A 396 -6.21 40.77 -0.03
N THR A 397 -6.24 42.11 -0.09
CA THR A 397 -7.39 42.88 -0.64
C THR A 397 -7.01 43.84 -1.77
N THR A 398 -5.73 43.98 -2.08
CA THR A 398 -5.23 44.96 -3.06
C THR A 398 -4.48 44.25 -4.18
N ASP A 399 -4.80 44.62 -5.41
CA ASP A 399 -4.08 44.18 -6.60
C ASP A 399 -2.76 44.96 -6.73
N TYR A 400 -1.66 44.26 -6.98
CA TYR A 400 -0.37 44.88 -7.26
C TYR A 400 0.12 44.52 -8.67
N ASN A 401 0.65 45.52 -9.38
CA ASN A 401 1.26 45.33 -10.69
C ASN A 401 2.66 44.72 -10.53
N LEU A 402 2.91 43.59 -11.20
CA LEU A 402 4.19 42.88 -11.27
C LEU A 402 4.77 42.93 -12.70
N GLY A 403 4.64 44.08 -13.37
CA GLY A 403 5.03 44.24 -14.77
C GLY A 403 3.98 43.69 -15.74
N GLN A 404 4.30 42.59 -16.42
CA GLN A 404 3.37 41.93 -17.36
C GLN A 404 2.27 41.12 -16.65
N ASN A 405 2.39 40.93 -15.35
CA ASN A 405 1.41 40.24 -14.52
C ASN A 405 0.81 41.20 -13.47
N THR A 406 -0.36 40.81 -12.95
CA THR A 406 -0.99 41.45 -11.79
C THR A 406 -1.10 40.41 -10.69
N ALA A 407 -0.48 40.66 -9.53
CA ALA A 407 -0.76 39.91 -8.32
C ALA A 407 -2.11 40.37 -7.77
N SER A 408 -3.17 39.66 -8.14
CA SER A 408 -4.52 39.95 -7.69
C SER A 408 -4.62 39.88 -6.17
N GLY A 409 -5.33 40.82 -5.56
CA GLY A 409 -5.70 40.69 -4.15
C GLY A 409 -6.50 39.40 -3.96
N LEU A 410 -6.13 38.55 -3.01
CA LEU A 410 -6.78 37.24 -2.83
C LEU A 410 -8.30 37.37 -2.76
N THR A 411 -8.81 38.29 -1.93
CA THR A 411 -10.25 38.57 -1.81
C THR A 411 -10.86 39.11 -3.09
N ASN A 412 -10.22 40.09 -3.75
CA ASN A 412 -10.73 40.67 -4.99
C ASN A 412 -10.92 39.63 -6.08
N LEU A 413 -9.97 38.70 -6.22
CA LEU A 413 -10.05 37.65 -7.21
C LEU A 413 -11.08 36.61 -6.81
N MET A 414 -10.97 36.04 -5.61
CA MET A 414 -11.76 34.87 -5.21
C MET A 414 -13.24 35.20 -4.98
N GLU A 415 -13.60 36.40 -4.50
CA GLU A 415 -15.00 36.82 -4.43
C GLU A 415 -15.63 37.00 -5.82
N ALA A 416 -14.91 37.65 -6.74
CA ALA A 416 -15.37 37.84 -8.11
C ALA A 416 -15.47 36.50 -8.86
N ARG A 417 -14.48 35.62 -8.64
CA ARG A 417 -14.42 34.27 -9.18
C ARG A 417 -15.57 33.41 -8.68
N GLY A 418 -15.78 33.39 -7.36
CA GLY A 418 -16.89 32.67 -6.73
C GLY A 418 -18.25 33.15 -7.21
N THR A 419 -18.43 34.47 -7.37
CA THR A 419 -19.66 35.07 -7.92
C THR A 419 -19.90 34.66 -9.37
N TYR A 420 -18.87 34.72 -10.22
CA TYR A 420 -18.96 34.31 -11.62
C TYR A 420 -19.35 32.83 -11.74
N LEU A 421 -18.61 31.94 -11.06
CA LEU A 421 -18.83 30.50 -11.12
C LEU A 421 -20.20 30.09 -10.59
N SER A 422 -20.59 30.61 -9.41
CA SER A 422 -21.88 30.28 -8.79
C SER A 422 -23.09 30.73 -9.64
N GLY A 423 -22.89 31.62 -10.60
CA GLY A 423 -23.91 32.04 -11.56
C GLY A 423 -24.02 31.20 -12.84
N LEU A 424 -23.11 30.25 -13.07
CA LEU A 424 -23.13 29.39 -14.27
C LEU A 424 -24.10 28.22 -14.10
N SER A 425 -24.71 27.79 -15.21
CA SER A 425 -25.69 26.69 -15.23
C SER A 425 -25.16 25.41 -14.58
N ASP A 426 -23.89 25.09 -14.84
CA ASP A 426 -23.25 23.87 -14.34
C ASP A 426 -23.16 23.85 -12.81
N PHE A 427 -22.97 25.00 -12.16
CA PHE A 427 -22.87 25.11 -10.70
C PHE A 427 -24.21 25.38 -10.02
N THR A 428 -25.17 25.98 -10.73
CA THR A 428 -26.57 26.10 -10.27
C THR A 428 -27.38 24.81 -10.42
N ALA A 429 -26.87 23.82 -11.16
CA ALA A 429 -27.50 22.52 -11.30
C ALA A 429 -27.63 21.82 -9.93
N VAL A 430 -28.78 21.20 -9.72
CA VAL A 430 -29.04 20.39 -8.53
C VAL A 430 -28.28 19.08 -8.70
N GLN A 431 -27.36 18.79 -7.78
CA GLN A 431 -26.62 17.53 -7.77
C GLN A 431 -27.53 16.37 -7.31
N PRO A 432 -27.21 15.12 -7.66
CA PRO A 432 -27.78 13.97 -6.98
C PRO A 432 -27.56 14.08 -5.46
N SER A 433 -28.58 13.70 -4.69
CA SER A 433 -28.49 13.61 -3.23
C SER A 433 -28.22 12.17 -2.85
N ILE A 434 -27.07 11.91 -2.24
CA ILE A 434 -26.63 10.58 -1.79
C ILE A 434 -26.68 10.56 -0.26
N SER A 435 -27.31 9.53 0.31
CA SER A 435 -27.47 9.39 1.76
C SER A 435 -27.64 7.92 2.15
N ASN A 436 -27.54 7.60 3.44
CA ASN A 436 -27.68 6.23 3.95
C ASN A 436 -26.74 5.21 3.27
N VAL A 437 -25.50 5.62 3.01
CA VAL A 437 -24.48 4.73 2.45
C VAL A 437 -24.09 3.69 3.50
N LEU A 438 -24.60 2.46 3.36
CA LEU A 438 -24.54 1.42 4.39
C LEU A 438 -24.21 0.04 3.80
N PRO A 439 -23.28 -0.71 4.40
CA PRO A 439 -23.12 -2.13 4.14
C PRO A 439 -24.21 -2.94 4.89
N SER A 440 -24.57 -4.11 4.37
CA SER A 440 -25.56 -5.02 4.99
C SER A 440 -25.08 -5.62 6.32
N SER A 441 -23.76 -5.69 6.51
CA SER A 441 -23.10 -6.07 7.77
C SER A 441 -22.02 -5.05 8.13
N THR A 442 -21.87 -4.76 9.42
CA THR A 442 -20.79 -3.91 9.95
C THR A 442 -19.62 -4.69 10.54
N ASN A 443 -19.76 -6.02 10.67
CA ASN A 443 -18.69 -6.93 11.11
C ASN A 443 -18.75 -8.23 10.27
N PRO A 444 -18.58 -8.14 8.93
CA PRO A 444 -18.50 -9.31 8.07
C PRO A 444 -17.18 -10.06 8.31
N ASN A 445 -17.09 -11.28 7.78
CA ASN A 445 -15.83 -11.99 7.68
C ASN A 445 -15.24 -11.85 6.27
N VAL A 446 -13.93 -12.05 6.13
CA VAL A 446 -13.30 -12.23 4.82
C VAL A 446 -13.96 -13.42 4.11
N GLY A 447 -14.27 -13.27 2.83
CA GLY A 447 -15.03 -14.21 2.01
C GLY A 447 -16.56 -13.98 2.01
N ASP A 448 -17.10 -13.18 2.94
CA ASP A 448 -18.53 -12.86 2.93
C ASP A 448 -18.89 -11.98 1.72
N VAL A 449 -20.10 -12.21 1.17
CA VAL A 449 -20.72 -11.28 0.23
C VAL A 449 -21.50 -10.23 1.02
N VAL A 450 -21.08 -8.97 0.91
CA VAL A 450 -21.74 -7.83 1.55
C VAL A 450 -22.46 -7.01 0.50
N THR A 451 -23.71 -6.68 0.78
CA THR A 451 -24.47 -5.75 -0.04
C THR A 451 -24.23 -4.32 0.45
N PHE A 452 -23.80 -3.44 -0.43
CA PHE A 452 -23.72 -2.01 -0.19
C PHE A 452 -24.98 -1.33 -0.73
N THR A 453 -25.64 -0.54 0.11
CA THR A 453 -26.86 0.19 -0.24
C THR A 453 -26.70 1.69 -0.05
N SER A 454 -27.45 2.48 -0.82
CA SER A 454 -27.49 3.94 -0.71
C SER A 454 -28.83 4.49 -1.19
N SER A 455 -29.37 5.50 -0.50
CA SER A 455 -30.53 6.26 -0.96
C SER A 455 -30.07 7.40 -1.84
N VAL A 456 -30.42 7.36 -3.14
CA VAL A 456 -29.98 8.32 -4.16
C VAL A 456 -31.16 8.91 -4.90
N THR A 457 -31.33 10.24 -4.82
CA THR A 457 -32.37 10.96 -5.57
C THR A 457 -31.78 11.93 -6.58
N ASN A 458 -32.58 12.34 -7.57
CA ASN A 458 -32.15 13.23 -8.66
C ASN A 458 -30.94 12.64 -9.44
N THR A 459 -31.02 11.36 -9.75
CA THR A 459 -30.05 10.61 -10.56
C THR A 459 -30.73 9.98 -11.78
N ASN A 460 -29.94 9.53 -12.74
CA ASN A 460 -30.42 8.69 -13.83
C ASN A 460 -30.42 7.22 -13.36
N THR A 461 -31.30 6.38 -13.94
CA THR A 461 -31.50 4.98 -13.49
C THR A 461 -30.22 4.15 -13.45
N ASP A 462 -29.33 4.29 -14.44
CA ASP A 462 -28.10 3.49 -14.55
C ASP A 462 -26.83 4.28 -14.19
N ALA A 463 -26.94 5.21 -13.25
CA ALA A 463 -25.90 6.22 -13.01
C ALA A 463 -25.51 6.37 -11.54
N VAL A 464 -25.61 5.30 -10.78
CA VAL A 464 -25.14 5.19 -9.40
C VAL A 464 -24.08 4.09 -9.36
N PHE A 465 -22.93 4.40 -8.76
CA PHE A 465 -21.76 3.53 -8.73
C PHE A 465 -21.18 3.47 -7.32
N LEU A 466 -20.77 2.29 -6.90
CA LEU A 466 -19.91 2.07 -5.75
C LEU A 466 -18.47 2.04 -6.26
N GLY A 467 -17.65 3.00 -5.83
CA GLY A 467 -16.20 2.90 -5.93
C GLY A 467 -15.68 2.15 -4.71
N TYR A 468 -14.93 1.06 -4.87
CA TYR A 468 -14.33 0.34 -3.75
C TYR A 468 -12.90 -0.13 -4.07
N ARG A 469 -12.10 -0.33 -3.02
CA ARG A 469 -10.77 -0.95 -3.09
C ARG A 469 -10.47 -1.71 -1.80
N THR A 470 -9.62 -2.71 -1.91
CA THR A 470 -9.16 -3.55 -0.79
C THR A 470 -7.68 -3.35 -0.47
N ASN A 471 -6.92 -2.71 -1.36
CA ASN A 471 -5.56 -2.24 -1.12
C ASN A 471 -5.57 -0.70 -1.14
N GLN A 472 -4.95 -0.05 -0.14
CA GLN A 472 -4.96 1.41 0.01
C GLN A 472 -4.14 2.16 -1.05
N TYR A 473 -3.26 1.46 -1.75
CA TYR A 473 -2.43 2.01 -2.83
C TYR A 473 -3.01 1.68 -4.22
N ALA A 474 -3.94 0.73 -4.30
CA ALA A 474 -4.65 0.41 -5.53
C ALA A 474 -5.69 1.48 -5.90
N PRO A 475 -6.00 1.64 -7.21
CA PRO A 475 -7.11 2.47 -7.66
C PRO A 475 -8.46 1.91 -7.20
N PHE A 476 -9.46 2.78 -7.07
CA PHE A 476 -10.83 2.36 -6.78
C PHE A 476 -11.48 1.72 -8.02
N LEU A 477 -11.99 0.50 -7.85
CA LEU A 477 -12.84 -0.16 -8.83
C LEU A 477 -14.27 0.37 -8.73
N LYS A 478 -14.87 0.73 -9.87
CA LYS A 478 -16.23 1.26 -9.94
C LYS A 478 -17.20 0.19 -10.44
N VAL A 479 -18.19 -0.16 -9.62
CA VAL A 479 -19.28 -1.09 -9.99
C VAL A 479 -20.63 -0.37 -9.93
N GLN A 480 -21.51 -0.67 -10.88
CA GLN A 480 -22.85 -0.08 -10.92
C GLN A 480 -23.69 -0.60 -9.74
N MET A 481 -24.46 0.29 -9.12
CA MET A 481 -25.51 -0.04 -8.15
C MET A 481 -26.89 0.00 -8.84
N TYR A 482 -27.82 -0.84 -8.39
CA TYR A 482 -29.12 -1.05 -9.03
C TYR A 482 -30.27 -0.73 -8.07
N ASP A 483 -31.34 -0.13 -8.60
CA ASP A 483 -32.65 0.03 -7.95
C ASP A 483 -33.66 -0.87 -8.69
N ASP A 484 -33.49 -2.17 -8.52
CA ASP A 484 -34.16 -3.24 -9.26
C ASP A 484 -35.03 -4.15 -8.39
N GLY A 485 -35.09 -3.92 -7.08
CA GLY A 485 -35.80 -4.78 -6.13
C GLY A 485 -35.03 -6.08 -5.82
N ALA A 486 -33.77 -6.16 -6.24
CA ALA A 486 -32.80 -7.19 -5.89
C ALA A 486 -31.62 -6.55 -5.12
N HIS A 487 -30.51 -7.26 -4.88
CA HIS A 487 -29.34 -6.68 -4.19
C HIS A 487 -29.68 -5.95 -2.87
N ASN A 488 -30.62 -6.50 -2.09
CA ASN A 488 -31.18 -5.94 -0.85
C ASN A 488 -31.51 -4.43 -0.89
N ASP A 489 -31.88 -3.90 -2.05
CA ASP A 489 -32.17 -2.47 -2.24
C ASP A 489 -33.58 -2.07 -1.76
N GLY A 490 -34.56 -2.97 -1.79
CA GLY A 490 -35.92 -2.67 -1.40
C GLY A 490 -36.91 -3.00 -2.51
N VAL A 491 -37.73 -2.04 -2.91
CA VAL A 491 -38.68 -2.19 -4.02
C VAL A 491 -38.15 -1.44 -5.23
N ALA A 492 -38.11 -2.10 -6.40
CA ALA A 492 -37.69 -1.47 -7.64
C ALA A 492 -38.33 -0.07 -7.89
N GLY A 493 -37.47 0.92 -8.11
CA GLY A 493 -37.82 2.32 -8.33
C GLY A 493 -38.15 3.11 -7.05
N ASP A 494 -37.60 2.73 -5.89
CA ASP A 494 -37.80 3.42 -4.62
C ASP A 494 -36.66 4.37 -4.21
N ASP A 495 -35.73 4.65 -5.14
CA ASP A 495 -34.55 5.49 -4.97
C ASP A 495 -33.51 4.90 -3.99
N VAL A 496 -33.60 3.61 -3.66
CA VAL A 496 -32.54 2.86 -2.96
C VAL A 496 -31.81 1.99 -3.96
N TYR A 497 -30.48 2.12 -3.97
CA TYR A 497 -29.61 1.40 -4.88
C TYR A 497 -28.76 0.41 -4.09
N GLY A 498 -28.59 -0.81 -4.61
CA GLY A 498 -27.82 -1.89 -4.01
C GLY A 498 -26.79 -2.51 -4.96
N VAL A 499 -25.70 -3.05 -4.42
CA VAL A 499 -24.74 -3.90 -5.13
C VAL A 499 -24.08 -4.88 -4.17
N ASP A 500 -23.86 -6.11 -4.62
CA ASP A 500 -23.16 -7.15 -3.85
C ASP A 500 -21.66 -7.14 -4.17
N VAL A 501 -20.82 -7.14 -3.13
CA VAL A 501 -19.35 -7.21 -3.24
C VAL A 501 -18.85 -8.30 -2.30
N THR A 502 -18.01 -9.19 -2.82
CA THR A 502 -17.29 -10.18 -2.01
C THR A 502 -16.11 -9.50 -1.34
N LEU A 503 -15.99 -9.62 -0.02
CA LEU A 503 -14.85 -9.09 0.72
C LEU A 503 -13.68 -10.06 0.60
N THR A 504 -12.58 -9.63 0.00
CA THR A 504 -11.39 -10.46 -0.18
C THR A 504 -10.29 -10.15 0.83
N ASN A 505 -10.40 -9.06 1.57
CA ASN A 505 -9.40 -8.58 2.51
C ASN A 505 -10.06 -8.15 3.83
N ASP A 506 -9.25 -7.92 4.85
CA ASP A 506 -9.62 -7.48 6.19
C ASP A 506 -10.22 -6.05 6.25
N TYR A 507 -10.09 -5.29 5.17
CA TYR A 507 -10.87 -4.07 4.98
C TYR A 507 -11.29 -3.85 3.53
N THR A 508 -12.30 -2.99 3.38
CA THR A 508 -12.72 -2.42 2.09
C THR A 508 -12.99 -0.93 2.28
N GLN A 509 -12.28 -0.11 1.52
CA GLN A 509 -12.54 1.33 1.45
C GLN A 509 -13.52 1.59 0.30
N TYR A 510 -14.52 2.44 0.50
CA TYR A 510 -15.55 2.65 -0.51
C TYR A 510 -16.17 4.05 -0.47
N TYR A 511 -16.72 4.47 -1.60
CA TYR A 511 -17.52 5.68 -1.78
C TYR A 511 -18.64 5.44 -2.79
N VAL A 512 -19.62 6.34 -2.83
CA VAL A 512 -20.69 6.32 -3.84
C VAL A 512 -20.56 7.52 -4.75
N TYR A 513 -20.57 7.28 -6.05
CA TYR A 513 -20.74 8.30 -7.09
C TYR A 513 -22.13 8.18 -7.70
N ALA A 514 -22.80 9.30 -7.91
CA ALA A 514 -24.04 9.33 -8.67
C ALA A 514 -24.06 10.53 -9.61
N GLU A 515 -24.76 10.41 -10.74
CA GLU A 515 -24.92 11.53 -11.67
C GLU A 515 -26.34 11.65 -12.23
N ASN A 516 -26.66 12.87 -12.66
CA ASN A 516 -27.82 13.15 -13.50
C ASN A 516 -27.38 13.62 -14.89
N ASN A 517 -28.30 14.20 -15.66
CA ASN A 517 -28.01 14.68 -17.01
C ASN A 517 -27.04 15.87 -17.07
N THR A 518 -26.76 16.54 -15.94
CA THR A 518 -26.00 17.79 -15.91
C THR A 518 -24.73 17.73 -15.05
N ILE A 519 -24.78 17.08 -13.88
CA ILE A 519 -23.67 17.07 -12.91
C ILE A 519 -23.65 15.78 -12.08
N GLY A 520 -22.48 15.46 -11.53
CA GLY A 520 -22.27 14.35 -10.59
C GLY A 520 -22.30 14.78 -9.12
N SER A 521 -22.23 13.80 -8.23
CA SER A 521 -22.12 13.96 -6.78
C SER A 521 -21.36 12.77 -6.22
N PHE A 522 -20.60 12.99 -5.15
CA PHE A 522 -19.88 11.95 -4.42
C PHE A 522 -20.30 11.92 -2.96
N SER A 523 -20.27 10.73 -2.36
CA SER A 523 -20.37 10.55 -0.92
C SER A 523 -19.25 9.61 -0.46
N PRO A 524 -18.28 10.10 0.35
CA PRO A 524 -18.13 11.49 0.80
C PRO A 524 -17.80 12.45 -0.37
N ALA A 525 -18.00 13.76 -0.16
CA ALA A 525 -17.80 14.78 -1.22
C ALA A 525 -16.35 14.85 -1.74
N ARG A 526 -15.40 14.46 -0.89
CA ARG A 526 -13.95 14.41 -1.14
C ARG A 526 -13.48 12.99 -1.52
N ALA A 527 -14.35 12.22 -2.16
CA ALA A 527 -14.08 10.82 -2.53
C ALA A 527 -12.71 10.63 -3.19
N GLN A 528 -12.11 9.46 -2.92
CA GLN A 528 -10.73 9.06 -3.19
C GLN A 528 -9.64 9.67 -2.29
N HIS A 529 -9.93 10.76 -1.60
CA HIS A 529 -9.13 11.22 -0.47
C HIS A 529 -9.80 10.86 0.86
N GLU A 530 -11.13 11.07 0.94
CA GLU A 530 -11.97 10.55 2.00
C GLU A 530 -12.81 9.37 1.48
N PHE A 531 -13.10 8.41 2.35
CA PHE A 531 -13.88 7.23 2.02
C PHE A 531 -14.51 6.64 3.29
N TYR A 532 -15.50 5.79 3.12
CA TYR A 532 -15.97 4.90 4.18
C TYR A 532 -15.05 3.68 4.24
N THR A 533 -14.94 3.06 5.41
CA THR A 533 -14.19 1.82 5.60
C THR A 533 -15.10 0.78 6.25
N LEU A 534 -15.16 -0.40 5.64
CA LEU A 534 -15.74 -1.60 6.23
C LEU A 534 -14.60 -2.54 6.60
N ASN A 535 -14.45 -2.84 7.89
CA ASN A 535 -13.50 -3.85 8.36
C ASN A 535 -14.18 -5.22 8.35
N ALA A 536 -13.45 -6.23 7.92
CA ALA A 536 -13.83 -7.63 7.96
C ALA A 536 -12.91 -8.38 8.94
N ALA A 537 -13.45 -9.40 9.60
CA ALA A 537 -12.65 -10.28 10.44
C ALA A 537 -12.20 -11.52 9.65
N TYR A 538 -10.99 -11.98 9.87
CA TYR A 538 -10.66 -13.36 9.52
C TYR A 538 -11.45 -14.30 10.43
N VAL A 539 -12.01 -15.37 9.86
CA VAL A 539 -12.53 -16.47 10.67
C VAL A 539 -11.32 -17.16 11.29
N PRO A 540 -11.12 -17.13 12.62
CA PRO A 540 -9.94 -17.72 13.20
C PRO A 540 -9.93 -19.22 12.94
N LEU A 541 -8.82 -19.73 12.42
CA LEU A 541 -8.53 -21.15 12.36
C LEU A 541 -8.64 -21.76 13.76
N GLU A 542 -9.21 -22.97 13.84
CA GLU A 542 -9.18 -23.75 15.08
C GLU A 542 -7.71 -23.99 15.47
N ILE A 543 -7.41 -23.92 16.78
CA ILE A 543 -6.04 -24.06 17.27
C ILE A 543 -5.46 -25.42 16.82
N GLY A 544 -4.33 -25.38 16.11
CA GLY A 544 -3.66 -26.56 15.56
C GLY A 544 -4.29 -27.11 14.27
N ALA A 545 -5.16 -26.35 13.59
CA ALA A 545 -5.70 -26.70 12.28
C ALA A 545 -4.66 -26.57 11.16
N LEU A 546 -3.94 -25.46 11.12
CA LEU A 546 -2.78 -25.25 10.25
C LEU A 546 -1.56 -25.14 11.15
N VAL A 547 -0.51 -25.91 10.85
CA VAL A 547 0.72 -25.92 11.65
C VAL A 547 1.96 -25.93 10.77
N ILE A 548 3.04 -25.32 11.26
CA ILE A 548 4.40 -25.60 10.81
C ILE A 548 4.72 -27.04 11.24
N ASN A 549 4.96 -27.91 10.26
CA ASN A 549 5.12 -29.34 10.46
C ASN A 549 6.58 -29.76 10.42
N GLU A 550 7.37 -29.16 9.53
CA GLU A 550 8.78 -29.46 9.34
C GLU A 550 9.50 -28.22 8.80
N LEU A 551 10.79 -28.06 9.09
CA LEU A 551 11.63 -27.07 8.42
C LEU A 551 13.06 -27.58 8.25
N MET A 552 13.78 -26.98 7.31
CA MET A 552 15.21 -27.19 7.09
C MET A 552 15.86 -25.83 6.83
N ALA A 553 16.81 -25.44 7.67
CA ALA A 553 17.52 -24.15 7.60
C ALA A 553 19.02 -24.31 7.25
N ASP A 554 19.40 -25.50 6.77
CA ASP A 554 20.76 -25.82 6.33
C ASP A 554 20.68 -27.03 5.37
N ASN A 555 20.31 -26.77 4.12
CA ASN A 555 20.13 -27.77 3.06
C ASN A 555 21.31 -27.72 2.08
N ASP A 556 22.08 -28.80 1.93
CA ASP A 556 23.22 -28.85 1.00
C ASP A 556 23.01 -29.94 -0.06
N SER A 557 22.23 -30.97 0.25
CA SER A 557 22.10 -32.13 -0.65
C SER A 557 20.78 -32.92 -0.57
N THR A 558 19.81 -32.55 0.27
CA THR A 558 18.62 -33.40 0.48
C THR A 558 17.51 -33.18 -0.53
N VAL A 559 16.90 -32.00 -0.54
CA VAL A 559 15.78 -31.65 -1.41
C VAL A 559 16.17 -30.41 -2.18
N ALA A 560 16.13 -30.48 -3.51
CA ALA A 560 16.31 -29.30 -4.32
C ALA A 560 14.95 -28.64 -4.59
N ASP A 561 14.96 -27.33 -4.70
CA ASP A 561 13.83 -26.57 -5.21
C ASP A 561 13.56 -26.88 -6.71
N PRO A 562 12.51 -26.31 -7.32
CA PRO A 562 12.20 -26.56 -8.72
C PRO A 562 13.28 -26.07 -9.71
N ASP A 563 14.14 -25.13 -9.31
CA ASP A 563 15.26 -24.59 -10.09
C ASP A 563 16.58 -25.39 -9.90
N GLY A 564 16.60 -26.32 -8.94
CA GLY A 564 17.70 -27.24 -8.66
C GLY A 564 18.68 -26.77 -7.59
N GLU A 565 18.32 -25.74 -6.83
CA GLU A 565 19.06 -25.17 -5.70
C GLU A 565 18.65 -25.85 -4.39
N TYR A 566 19.51 -25.86 -3.37
CA TYR A 566 19.24 -26.53 -2.09
C TYR A 566 18.94 -25.47 -1.03
N ASP A 567 17.80 -24.83 -1.15
CA ASP A 567 17.43 -23.73 -0.27
C ASP A 567 16.72 -24.20 1.00
N ASP A 568 16.62 -23.27 1.94
CA ASP A 568 15.90 -23.47 3.19
C ASP A 568 14.40 -23.60 2.88
N TRP A 569 13.68 -24.37 3.68
CA TRP A 569 12.24 -24.53 3.46
C TRP A 569 11.47 -24.77 4.75
N ILE A 570 10.20 -24.38 4.71
CA ILE A 570 9.19 -24.64 5.72
C ILE A 570 8.08 -25.48 5.10
N GLU A 571 7.66 -26.53 5.79
CA GLU A 571 6.48 -27.32 5.46
C GLU A 571 5.33 -26.96 6.40
N LEU A 572 4.19 -26.60 5.81
CA LEU A 572 2.92 -26.48 6.51
C LEU A 572 2.09 -27.74 6.34
N TYR A 573 1.33 -28.09 7.38
CA TYR A 573 0.38 -29.21 7.36
C TYR A 573 -1.01 -28.75 7.80
N ASN A 574 -2.03 -29.09 7.00
CA ASN A 574 -3.43 -28.93 7.41
C ASN A 574 -3.90 -30.18 8.19
N ASN A 575 -3.88 -30.04 9.51
CA ASN A 575 -4.30 -31.02 10.51
C ASN A 575 -5.81 -30.96 10.83
N SER A 576 -6.59 -30.26 10.01
CA SER A 576 -8.05 -30.16 10.15
C SER A 576 -8.79 -31.03 9.13
N THR A 577 -10.12 -31.13 9.28
CA THR A 577 -10.98 -31.89 8.35
C THR A 577 -11.53 -31.05 7.20
N GLU A 578 -11.23 -29.76 7.16
CA GLU A 578 -11.71 -28.81 6.16
C GLU A 578 -10.54 -28.22 5.37
N THR A 579 -10.80 -27.75 4.15
CA THR A 579 -9.79 -26.99 3.40
C THR A 579 -9.52 -25.67 4.11
N VAL A 580 -8.25 -25.37 4.37
CA VAL A 580 -7.79 -24.11 4.97
C VAL A 580 -7.40 -23.16 3.85
N SER A 581 -7.97 -21.95 3.83
CA SER A 581 -7.45 -20.86 2.98
C SER A 581 -6.22 -20.24 3.64
N LEU A 582 -5.23 -19.88 2.82
CA LEU A 582 -4.04 -19.15 3.25
C LEU A 582 -4.12 -17.65 2.90
N ASP A 583 -5.21 -17.20 2.27
CA ASP A 583 -5.44 -15.79 1.95
C ASP A 583 -5.32 -14.89 3.19
N GLY A 584 -4.51 -13.84 3.10
CA GLY A 584 -4.28 -12.88 4.19
C GLY A 584 -3.55 -13.46 5.41
N LEU A 585 -2.88 -14.60 5.24
CA LEU A 585 -1.92 -15.12 6.22
C LEU A 585 -0.51 -14.68 5.85
N TYR A 586 0.36 -14.64 6.85
CA TYR A 586 1.76 -14.26 6.71
C TYR A 586 2.68 -15.30 7.33
N LEU A 587 3.87 -15.45 6.75
CA LEU A 587 5.00 -16.20 7.28
C LEU A 587 6.14 -15.22 7.64
N SER A 588 6.78 -15.43 8.78
CA SER A 588 7.91 -14.62 9.22
C SER A 588 8.90 -15.42 10.05
N ASP A 589 10.16 -15.02 10.00
CA ASP A 589 11.27 -15.45 10.87
C ASP A 589 11.57 -14.43 11.99
N ASP A 590 10.94 -13.26 11.97
CA ASP A 590 11.20 -12.13 12.88
C ASP A 590 9.97 -11.79 13.75
N ALA A 591 10.07 -12.02 15.06
CA ALA A 591 9.03 -11.67 16.03
C ALA A 591 8.74 -10.16 16.15
N THR A 592 9.57 -9.29 15.55
CA THR A 592 9.34 -7.85 15.47
C THR A 592 8.67 -7.41 14.17
N ASP A 593 8.57 -8.31 13.18
CA ASP A 593 7.87 -8.13 11.91
C ASP A 593 7.04 -9.37 11.57
N LEU A 594 5.80 -9.42 12.07
CA LEU A 594 4.90 -10.56 11.88
C LEU A 594 4.31 -10.64 10.45
N LEU A 595 4.50 -9.61 9.62
CA LEU A 595 3.89 -9.49 8.30
C LEU A 595 4.94 -9.52 7.19
N LYS A 596 6.08 -10.19 7.43
CA LYS A 596 7.24 -10.20 6.53
C LYS A 596 6.91 -10.70 5.12
N TRP A 597 6.24 -11.84 5.00
CA TRP A 597 5.83 -12.38 3.69
C TRP A 597 4.38 -12.85 3.71
N GLU A 598 3.56 -12.34 2.79
CA GLU A 598 2.15 -12.73 2.62
C GLU A 598 2.03 -13.96 1.71
N PHE A 599 1.17 -14.91 2.05
CA PHE A 599 0.87 -16.01 1.14
C PHE A 599 0.13 -15.49 -0.11
N PRO A 600 0.41 -16.03 -1.31
CA PRO A 600 -0.30 -15.62 -2.53
C PRO A 600 -1.82 -15.85 -2.45
N ASP A 601 -2.57 -14.87 -2.98
CA ASP A 601 -4.03 -14.93 -3.06
C ASP A 601 -4.55 -16.20 -3.78
N GLY A 602 -5.62 -16.77 -3.23
CA GLY A 602 -6.31 -17.96 -3.74
C GLY A 602 -5.66 -19.28 -3.32
N LEU A 603 -4.60 -19.26 -2.51
CA LEU A 603 -3.91 -20.45 -2.06
C LEU A 603 -4.71 -21.15 -0.94
N SER A 604 -4.89 -22.46 -1.07
CA SER A 604 -5.59 -23.25 -0.08
C SER A 604 -4.99 -24.63 0.09
N LEU A 605 -5.07 -25.15 1.31
CA LEU A 605 -4.52 -26.43 1.69
C LEU A 605 -5.64 -27.40 2.06
N ALA A 606 -5.78 -28.49 1.31
CA ALA A 606 -6.79 -29.51 1.58
C ALA A 606 -6.50 -30.26 2.91
N PRO A 607 -7.51 -30.92 3.51
CA PRO A 607 -7.29 -31.77 4.69
C PRO A 607 -6.16 -32.78 4.46
N ASP A 608 -5.36 -33.03 5.49
CA ASP A 608 -4.25 -34.00 5.48
C ASP A 608 -3.18 -33.74 4.39
N SER A 609 -3.08 -32.51 3.89
CA SER A 609 -2.14 -32.12 2.85
C SER A 609 -1.01 -31.24 3.40
N TYR A 610 0.11 -31.24 2.68
CA TYR A 610 1.33 -30.50 2.99
C TYR A 610 1.57 -29.40 1.96
N LEU A 611 2.20 -28.30 2.38
CA LEU A 611 2.62 -27.21 1.50
C LEU A 611 4.05 -26.82 1.84
N ILE A 612 4.92 -26.76 0.82
CA ILE A 612 6.31 -26.34 0.96
C ILE A 612 6.43 -24.87 0.58
N VAL A 613 7.15 -24.11 1.41
CA VAL A 613 7.55 -22.72 1.17
C VAL A 613 9.07 -22.67 1.21
N TRP A 614 9.69 -22.30 0.09
CA TRP A 614 11.14 -22.06 0.00
C TRP A 614 11.46 -20.70 0.62
N CYS A 615 12.55 -20.64 1.37
CA CYS A 615 12.92 -19.52 2.22
C CYS A 615 14.31 -19.02 1.80
N ASP A 616 14.38 -18.30 0.69
CA ASP A 616 15.62 -17.92 0.00
C ASP A 616 15.76 -16.44 -0.33
N GLU A 617 14.71 -15.63 -0.12
CA GLU A 617 14.63 -14.22 -0.55
C GLU A 617 14.61 -14.04 -2.09
N ASP A 618 14.13 -15.04 -2.85
CA ASP A 618 14.00 -15.00 -4.32
C ASP A 618 12.57 -15.30 -4.81
N LEU A 619 11.73 -14.27 -4.91
CA LEU A 619 10.33 -14.39 -5.32
C LEU A 619 10.13 -14.68 -6.81
N ASP A 620 11.18 -14.60 -7.64
CA ASP A 620 11.09 -14.73 -9.10
C ASP A 620 11.19 -16.19 -9.60
N GLN A 621 11.46 -17.13 -8.69
CA GLN A 621 11.69 -18.55 -8.99
C GLN A 621 10.40 -19.38 -9.17
N ASP A 622 10.53 -20.51 -9.87
CA ASP A 622 9.40 -21.42 -10.10
C ASP A 622 9.03 -22.11 -8.79
N GLY A 623 7.91 -21.75 -8.16
CA GLY A 623 7.48 -22.42 -6.93
C GLY A 623 6.76 -21.50 -5.98
N LEU A 624 6.84 -21.80 -4.69
CA LEU A 624 6.37 -20.91 -3.63
C LEU A 624 7.58 -20.48 -2.80
N HIS A 625 8.13 -19.32 -3.15
CA HIS A 625 9.32 -18.74 -2.52
C HIS A 625 8.91 -17.55 -1.66
N ALA A 626 9.53 -17.43 -0.49
CA ALA A 626 9.25 -16.40 0.50
C ALA A 626 10.38 -15.38 0.60
N ASP A 627 10.00 -14.14 0.92
CA ASP A 627 10.93 -13.03 1.17
C ASP A 627 11.55 -13.11 2.58
N LEU A 628 12.02 -14.30 2.95
CA LEU A 628 12.68 -14.60 4.23
C LEU A 628 13.65 -15.77 4.05
N LYS A 629 14.69 -15.82 4.88
CA LYS A 629 15.72 -16.87 4.84
C LYS A 629 16.06 -17.35 6.23
N LEU A 630 16.11 -18.67 6.41
CA LEU A 630 16.26 -19.23 7.74
C LEU A 630 17.72 -19.20 8.23
N SER A 631 17.91 -18.97 9.52
CA SER A 631 19.20 -19.04 10.19
C SER A 631 19.51 -20.45 10.67
N SER A 632 20.56 -21.07 10.11
CA SER A 632 21.11 -22.33 10.63
C SER A 632 21.55 -22.26 12.11
N GLY A 633 21.74 -21.05 12.66
CA GLY A 633 22.02 -20.82 14.09
C GLY A 633 20.81 -20.91 15.02
N GLY A 634 19.59 -20.95 14.48
CA GLY A 634 18.32 -21.00 15.19
C GLY A 634 17.66 -19.63 15.40
N GLU A 635 16.33 -19.62 15.28
CA GLU A 635 15.45 -18.46 15.37
C GLU A 635 13.97 -18.90 15.50
N SER A 636 13.01 -18.04 15.16
CA SER A 636 11.58 -18.37 15.11
C SER A 636 11.09 -18.60 13.68
N ALA A 637 10.01 -19.36 13.54
CA ALA A 637 9.17 -19.38 12.35
C ALA A 637 7.72 -19.18 12.79
N ILE A 638 7.06 -18.18 12.22
CA ILE A 638 5.82 -17.59 12.73
C ILE A 638 4.79 -17.53 11.61
N LEU A 639 3.58 -18.02 11.90
CA LEU A 639 2.38 -17.82 11.10
C LEU A 639 1.48 -16.80 11.80
N SER A 640 0.95 -15.83 11.05
CA SER A 640 0.03 -14.82 11.59
C SER A 640 -1.03 -14.37 10.59
N TYR A 641 -2.10 -13.78 11.11
CA TYR A 641 -3.07 -13.01 10.30
C TYR A 641 -2.54 -11.61 10.01
N ALA A 642 -3.13 -10.92 9.03
CA ALA A 642 -2.82 -9.53 8.67
C ALA A 642 -2.96 -8.53 9.85
N ASP A 643 -3.74 -8.85 10.90
CA ASP A 643 -3.86 -8.02 12.10
C ASP A 643 -2.73 -8.24 13.14
N GLY A 644 -1.76 -9.10 12.83
CA GLY A 644 -0.64 -9.47 13.70
C GLY A 644 -0.99 -10.52 14.76
N THR A 645 -2.20 -11.09 14.74
CA THR A 645 -2.53 -12.21 15.61
C THR A 645 -1.75 -13.45 15.17
N ILE A 646 -0.92 -13.99 16.07
CA ILE A 646 -0.13 -15.21 15.83
C ILE A 646 -1.06 -16.44 15.78
N ILE A 647 -0.96 -17.19 14.70
CA ILE A 647 -1.55 -18.53 14.50
C ILE A 647 -0.63 -19.57 15.16
N GLU A 648 0.66 -19.52 14.83
CA GLU A 648 1.69 -20.37 15.40
C GLU A 648 3.05 -19.67 15.44
N ASP A 649 3.86 -19.95 16.46
CA ASP A 649 5.25 -19.50 16.59
C ASP A 649 6.06 -20.67 17.14
N ILE A 650 7.00 -21.15 16.34
CA ILE A 650 7.94 -22.20 16.75
C ILE A 650 9.35 -21.62 16.79
N THR A 651 10.06 -21.90 17.89
CA THR A 651 11.48 -21.55 18.01
C THR A 651 12.33 -22.80 17.82
N PHE A 652 13.32 -22.71 16.93
CA PHE A 652 14.29 -23.78 16.68
C PHE A 652 15.72 -23.34 17.05
N GLY A 653 16.58 -24.32 17.36
CA GLY A 653 17.97 -24.08 17.72
C GLY A 653 18.92 -24.24 16.54
N GLU A 654 20.22 -24.34 16.83
CA GLU A 654 21.25 -24.68 15.83
C GLU A 654 20.88 -25.96 15.06
N GLN A 655 20.85 -25.84 13.73
CA GLN A 655 20.49 -26.93 12.83
C GLN A 655 21.71 -27.76 12.42
N GLN A 656 21.46 -28.97 11.93
CA GLN A 656 22.47 -29.83 11.35
C GLN A 656 22.24 -29.87 9.84
N THR A 657 23.30 -29.65 9.05
CA THR A 657 23.23 -29.74 7.59
C THR A 657 22.53 -31.03 7.17
N ASP A 658 21.60 -30.91 6.22
CA ASP A 658 20.81 -32.00 5.65
C ASP A 658 19.87 -32.73 6.64
N MET A 659 19.60 -32.13 7.81
CA MET A 659 18.65 -32.65 8.79
C MET A 659 17.54 -31.64 9.03
N SER A 660 16.30 -32.10 9.00
CA SER A 660 15.14 -31.27 9.27
C SER A 660 14.79 -31.23 10.75
N TYR A 661 14.05 -30.20 11.14
CA TYR A 661 13.38 -30.06 12.43
C TYR A 661 11.90 -30.39 12.23
N SER A 662 11.50 -31.64 12.50
CA SER A 662 10.15 -32.14 12.20
C SER A 662 9.32 -32.42 13.46
N ARG A 663 8.02 -32.17 13.35
CA ARG A 663 7.03 -32.41 14.40
C ARG A 663 6.65 -33.90 14.49
N ILE A 664 6.83 -34.51 15.67
CA ILE A 664 6.47 -35.92 15.92
C ILE A 664 5.72 -36.08 17.25
N PRO A 665 4.48 -36.60 17.27
CA PRO A 665 3.65 -37.03 16.13
C PRO A 665 3.36 -35.92 15.10
N ASN A 666 3.12 -36.29 13.85
CA ASN A 666 2.82 -35.40 12.74
C ASN A 666 1.67 -34.45 13.10
N GLY A 667 1.80 -33.18 12.75
CA GLY A 667 0.81 -32.14 13.03
C GLY A 667 0.54 -31.79 14.51
N THR A 668 0.99 -32.58 15.49
CA THR A 668 0.55 -32.42 16.89
C THR A 668 1.64 -32.53 17.96
N GLY A 669 2.80 -33.09 17.62
CA GLY A 669 3.86 -33.40 18.56
C GLY A 669 4.86 -32.30 18.84
N ASP A 670 5.91 -32.69 19.57
CA ASP A 670 7.10 -31.88 19.77
C ASP A 670 8.03 -32.02 18.56
N PHE A 671 8.91 -31.04 18.35
CA PHE A 671 9.89 -31.09 17.26
C PHE A 671 11.14 -31.91 17.63
N VAL A 672 11.67 -32.62 16.65
CA VAL A 672 12.93 -33.38 16.74
C VAL A 672 13.77 -33.18 15.48
N ILE A 673 15.09 -33.24 15.62
CA ILE A 673 16.01 -33.23 14.46
C ILE A 673 16.11 -34.64 13.88
N LYS A 674 15.81 -34.82 12.59
CA LYS A 674 15.85 -36.11 11.88
C LYS A 674 16.08 -35.92 10.37
N GLU A 675 16.13 -37.05 9.65
CA GLU A 675 16.12 -37.06 8.18
C GLU A 675 14.80 -36.44 7.67
N PRO A 676 14.83 -35.61 6.61
CA PRO A 676 13.66 -34.89 6.12
C PRO A 676 12.53 -35.82 5.65
N THR A 677 11.31 -35.41 5.93
CA THR A 677 10.06 -36.06 5.51
C THR A 677 9.24 -35.17 4.60
N PHE A 678 9.91 -34.66 3.57
CA PHE A 678 9.37 -33.74 2.57
C PHE A 678 8.04 -34.23 1.95
N GLU A 679 6.98 -33.45 2.13
CA GLU A 679 5.60 -33.68 1.64
C GLU A 679 4.94 -34.97 2.14
N ILE A 680 5.43 -35.56 3.25
CA ILE A 680 4.90 -36.81 3.80
C ILE A 680 4.84 -36.77 5.33
N ASP A 681 4.13 -37.75 5.89
CA ASP A 681 4.01 -37.89 7.34
C ASP A 681 5.38 -38.01 8.03
N ASN A 682 5.60 -37.17 9.05
CA ASN A 682 6.85 -37.12 9.81
C ASN A 682 7.17 -38.40 10.59
N GLU A 683 6.19 -39.28 10.78
CA GLU A 683 6.33 -40.49 11.56
C GLU A 683 6.99 -41.62 10.77
N THR A 684 7.86 -42.35 11.47
CA THR A 684 8.52 -43.51 10.86
C THR A 684 7.51 -44.65 10.76
N VAL A 685 6.95 -44.88 9.58
CA VAL A 685 6.18 -46.11 9.31
C VAL A 685 7.16 -47.29 9.44
N LEU A 686 7.03 -48.06 10.53
CA LEU A 686 7.65 -49.38 10.62
C LEU A 686 7.03 -50.25 9.52
N ALA A 687 7.66 -50.28 8.35
CA ALA A 687 7.31 -51.21 7.29
C ALA A 687 7.38 -52.64 7.84
N ILE A 688 6.22 -53.28 7.99
CA ILE A 688 6.17 -54.73 8.09
C ILE A 688 6.41 -55.23 6.68
N ASP A 689 7.59 -55.82 6.44
CA ASP A 689 7.83 -56.68 5.28
C ASP A 689 6.68 -57.69 5.20
N SER A 690 5.84 -57.59 4.18
CA SER A 690 4.82 -58.60 3.90
C SER A 690 5.54 -59.88 3.46
N PHE A 691 5.75 -60.79 4.41
CA PHE A 691 6.29 -62.12 4.14
C PHE A 691 5.24 -62.96 3.40
N ASP A 692 5.26 -62.94 2.07
CA ASP A 692 4.51 -63.88 1.24
C ASP A 692 5.16 -65.28 1.33
N ALA A 693 4.79 -66.04 2.37
CA ALA A 693 5.07 -67.47 2.40
C ALA A 693 4.09 -68.16 1.43
N GLU A 694 4.60 -68.68 0.29
CA GLU A 694 3.85 -69.64 -0.53
C GLU A 694 3.43 -70.83 0.34
N LEU A 695 2.17 -70.83 0.81
CA LEU A 695 1.57 -71.93 1.55
C LEU A 695 1.46 -73.14 0.62
N SER A 696 2.42 -74.05 0.69
CA SER A 696 2.44 -75.34 -0.03
C SER A 696 1.53 -76.38 0.64
N LEU A 697 0.39 -75.92 1.17
CA LEU A 697 -0.57 -76.66 1.98
C LEU A 697 -1.91 -76.72 1.24
N THR A 698 -2.35 -77.91 0.85
CA THR A 698 -3.65 -78.14 0.22
C THR A 698 -4.55 -78.93 1.15
N TYR A 699 -5.85 -78.66 1.13
CA TYR A 699 -6.82 -79.35 1.97
C TYR A 699 -8.16 -79.52 1.25
N TYR A 700 -8.72 -80.74 1.31
CA TYR A 700 -9.91 -81.08 0.55
C TYR A 700 -10.64 -82.33 1.06
N PRO A 701 -11.95 -82.45 0.79
CA PRO A 701 -12.82 -81.37 0.29
C PRO A 701 -13.12 -80.35 1.40
N ASN A 702 -13.26 -79.08 1.03
CA ASN A 702 -13.84 -78.05 1.88
C ASN A 702 -14.96 -77.34 1.10
N PRO A 703 -16.26 -77.54 1.42
CA PRO A 703 -16.77 -78.21 2.61
C PRO A 703 -16.50 -79.73 2.65
N THR A 704 -16.23 -80.27 3.85
CA THR A 704 -16.13 -81.72 4.09
C THR A 704 -17.46 -82.29 4.60
N THR A 705 -17.70 -83.59 4.38
CA THR A 705 -18.87 -84.31 4.93
C THR A 705 -18.48 -85.42 5.91
N ASN A 706 -17.29 -86.00 5.79
CA ASN A 706 -16.85 -87.08 6.69
C ASN A 706 -15.35 -87.03 6.93
N LEU A 707 -14.56 -86.73 5.91
CA LEU A 707 -13.10 -86.78 6.00
C LEU A 707 -12.49 -85.53 5.35
N LEU A 708 -11.56 -84.89 6.05
CA LEU A 708 -10.75 -83.81 5.52
C LEU A 708 -9.34 -84.33 5.29
N ASN A 709 -8.84 -84.22 4.06
CA ASN A 709 -7.43 -84.46 3.74
C ASN A 709 -6.68 -83.14 3.87
N ILE A 710 -5.49 -83.18 4.47
CA ILE A 710 -4.58 -82.05 4.59
C ILE A 710 -3.22 -82.54 4.13
N GLU A 711 -2.71 -81.96 3.04
CA GLU A 711 -1.43 -82.30 2.43
C GLU A 711 -0.51 -81.09 2.47
N ASN A 712 0.74 -81.29 2.88
CA ASN A 712 1.78 -80.28 2.87
C ASN A 712 2.98 -80.81 2.09
N ALA A 713 3.27 -80.18 0.94
CA ALA A 713 4.30 -80.64 0.03
C ALA A 713 5.73 -80.25 0.47
N THR A 714 5.87 -79.25 1.34
CA THR A 714 7.17 -78.67 1.73
C THR A 714 7.54 -78.91 3.19
N ASN A 715 6.57 -78.94 4.10
CA ASN A 715 6.81 -79.12 5.53
C ASN A 715 6.06 -80.35 6.07
N ALA A 716 6.71 -81.10 6.97
CA ALA A 716 6.05 -82.24 7.62
C ALA A 716 4.96 -81.77 8.59
N ILE A 717 3.79 -82.41 8.55
CA ILE A 717 2.71 -82.24 9.51
C ILE A 717 3.04 -83.07 10.75
N THR A 718 3.21 -82.41 11.88
CA THR A 718 3.53 -82.97 13.19
C THR A 718 2.38 -82.85 14.18
N SER A 719 1.44 -81.92 13.98
CA SER A 719 0.21 -81.85 14.79
C SER A 719 -0.97 -81.26 14.02
N VAL A 720 -2.18 -81.73 14.36
CA VAL A 720 -3.44 -81.15 13.89
C VAL A 720 -4.42 -81.00 15.06
N LYS A 721 -4.93 -79.78 15.24
CA LYS A 721 -5.99 -79.44 16.19
C LYS A 721 -7.23 -78.95 15.46
N VAL A 722 -8.42 -79.34 15.88
CA VAL A 722 -9.68 -78.77 15.37
C VAL A 722 -10.42 -78.09 16.51
N ASN A 723 -10.70 -76.80 16.32
CA ASN A 723 -11.47 -75.98 17.23
C ASN A 723 -12.83 -75.62 16.61
N SER A 724 -13.86 -75.48 17.44
CA SER A 724 -15.13 -74.85 17.05
C SER A 724 -14.98 -73.34 16.79
N MET A 725 -16.00 -72.69 16.21
CA MET A 725 -16.00 -71.22 16.03
C MET A 725 -15.85 -70.41 17.32
N VAL A 726 -16.18 -71.00 18.48
CA VAL A 726 -16.02 -70.35 19.79
C VAL A 726 -14.71 -70.72 20.49
N GLY A 727 -13.78 -71.38 19.78
CA GLY A 727 -12.44 -71.70 20.29
C GLY A 727 -12.35 -72.97 21.14
N GLN A 728 -13.45 -73.72 21.32
CA GLN A 728 -13.40 -75.02 22.03
C GLN A 728 -12.63 -76.05 21.20
N LEU A 729 -11.62 -76.70 21.81
CA LEU A 729 -10.86 -77.81 21.22
C LEU A 729 -11.71 -79.08 21.12
N LEU A 730 -11.84 -79.61 19.92
CA LEU A 730 -12.68 -80.78 19.59
C LEU A 730 -11.86 -81.99 19.13
N PHE A 731 -10.70 -81.75 18.52
CA PHE A 731 -9.75 -82.78 18.12
C PHE A 731 -8.33 -82.27 18.28
N ASN A 732 -7.42 -83.14 18.71
CA ASN A 732 -6.00 -82.87 18.80
C ASN A 732 -5.24 -84.18 18.59
N GLN A 733 -4.36 -84.21 17.60
CA GLN A 733 -3.53 -85.37 17.33
C GLN A 733 -2.14 -84.93 16.85
N ASP A 734 -1.13 -85.57 17.42
CA ASP A 734 0.25 -85.46 16.97
C ASP A 734 0.57 -86.59 15.98
N TYR A 735 1.49 -86.31 15.06
CA TYR A 735 1.90 -87.19 13.98
C TYR A 735 3.44 -87.27 13.92
N ASP A 736 3.97 -88.44 13.56
CA ASP A 736 5.41 -88.65 13.34
C ASP A 736 5.84 -88.07 11.97
N SER A 737 5.71 -86.75 11.80
CA SER A 737 6.20 -85.99 10.64
C SER A 737 5.78 -86.56 9.28
N THR A 738 4.48 -86.45 8.94
CA THR A 738 3.90 -86.93 7.67
C THR A 738 3.57 -85.79 6.71
N SER A 739 3.58 -86.02 5.39
CA SER A 739 3.18 -85.02 4.40
C SER A 739 1.66 -84.99 4.13
N LEU A 740 0.92 -86.01 4.56
CA LEU A 740 -0.53 -86.12 4.40
C LEU A 740 -1.17 -86.65 5.68
N VAL A 741 -2.24 -85.98 6.13
CA VAL A 741 -3.09 -86.41 7.23
C VAL A 741 -4.56 -86.39 6.83
N GLN A 742 -5.32 -87.30 7.41
CA GLN A 742 -6.78 -87.36 7.25
C GLN A 742 -7.44 -87.17 8.60
N VAL A 743 -8.31 -86.17 8.71
CA VAL A 743 -9.07 -85.86 9.92
C VAL A 743 -10.51 -86.30 9.71
N ASP A 744 -11.02 -87.14 10.60
CA ASP A 744 -12.40 -87.63 10.58
C ASP A 744 -13.34 -86.61 11.22
N PHE A 745 -14.20 -86.03 10.38
CA PHE A 745 -15.24 -85.07 10.74
C PHE A 745 -16.63 -85.73 10.86
N SER A 746 -16.77 -87.05 10.72
CA SER A 746 -18.08 -87.72 10.71
C SER A 746 -18.87 -87.55 12.01
N SER A 747 -18.17 -87.39 13.15
CA SER A 747 -18.76 -87.17 14.47
C SER A 747 -19.03 -85.69 14.80
N PHE A 748 -18.60 -84.78 13.93
CA PHE A 748 -18.74 -83.33 14.11
C PHE A 748 -20.09 -82.88 13.56
N SER A 749 -20.78 -82.02 14.31
CA SER A 749 -22.00 -81.36 13.83
C SER A 749 -21.73 -80.50 12.60
N ASN A 750 -22.77 -80.19 11.82
CA ASN A 750 -22.63 -79.26 10.70
C ASN A 750 -22.28 -77.86 11.21
N GLY A 751 -21.30 -77.20 10.58
CA GLY A 751 -20.79 -75.93 11.06
C GLY A 751 -19.41 -75.57 10.51
N THR A 752 -18.84 -74.46 10.98
CA THR A 752 -17.48 -74.04 10.63
C THR A 752 -16.51 -74.36 11.76
N TYR A 753 -15.31 -74.80 11.40
CA TYR A 753 -14.25 -75.22 12.30
C TYR A 753 -12.93 -74.56 11.90
N PHE A 754 -12.07 -74.31 12.87
CA PHE A 754 -10.70 -73.87 12.66
C PHE A 754 -9.76 -75.04 12.89
N VAL A 755 -9.06 -75.47 11.83
CA VAL A 755 -8.07 -76.54 11.88
C VAL A 755 -6.69 -75.93 11.93
N ILE A 756 -5.96 -76.16 13.03
CA ILE A 756 -4.62 -75.64 13.27
C ILE A 756 -3.60 -76.75 13.02
N ILE A 757 -2.60 -76.47 12.19
CA ILE A 757 -1.55 -77.41 11.80
C ILE A 757 -0.22 -76.90 12.36
N ASN A 758 0.55 -77.79 12.99
CA ASN A 758 1.87 -77.51 13.57
C ASN A 758 1.89 -76.29 14.51
N GLU A 759 0.77 -76.03 15.19
CA GLU A 759 0.55 -74.87 16.07
C GLU A 759 0.69 -73.47 15.42
N GLY A 760 0.88 -73.39 14.09
CA GLY A 760 1.16 -72.13 13.39
C GLY A 760 0.23 -71.79 12.24
N THR A 761 -0.29 -72.79 11.49
CA THR A 761 -1.14 -72.53 10.32
C THR A 761 -2.60 -72.82 10.64
N VAL A 762 -3.51 -71.87 10.38
CA VAL A 762 -4.95 -72.01 10.67
C VAL A 762 -5.77 -72.07 9.38
N LEU A 763 -6.57 -73.13 9.24
CA LEU A 763 -7.48 -73.35 8.12
C LEU A 763 -8.94 -73.21 8.58
N LYS A 764 -9.77 -72.56 7.76
CA LYS A 764 -11.22 -72.50 7.97
C LYS A 764 -11.91 -73.63 7.19
N ILE A 765 -12.49 -74.59 7.90
CA ILE A 765 -13.15 -75.76 7.33
C ILE A 765 -14.65 -75.72 7.60
N VAL A 766 -15.45 -75.97 6.57
CA VAL A 766 -16.90 -76.08 6.65
C VAL A 766 -17.30 -77.56 6.62
N LYS A 767 -18.08 -78.00 7.60
CA LYS A 767 -18.70 -79.32 7.67
C LYS A 767 -20.16 -79.23 7.24
N ASN A 768 -20.49 -79.93 6.16
CA ASN A 768 -21.85 -80.09 5.65
C ASN A 768 -22.50 -81.39 6.11
#